data_AF-A0A2E0R2I5-F1
#
_entry.id   AF-A0A2E0R2I5-F1
#
_cell.length_a   1.000
_cell.length_b   1.000
_cell.length_c   1.000
_cell.angle_alpha   90.00
_cell.angle_beta   90.00
_cell.angle_gamma   90.00
#
_symmetry.space_group_name_H-M   'P 1'
#
loop_
_entity.id
_entity.type
_entity.pdbx_description
1 polymer ?
#
loop_
_entity_poly.entity_id
_entity_poly.type
_entity_poly.pdbx_seq_one_letter_code
_entity_poly.pdbx_strand_id
1 'polypeptide(L)'
;MDDSDTRSQRIGLFASTFLVAICSILYQLTIAQTLSLLAANTVIWYSVTVGLFLLGMGFGSFLSEKLCKINPPWNALIYVETLLCLVGSLSSPLIHIGHTVTGYEMLSTTSVFAVFPFFGGAFLLTILIGILTGIELPLLMRIGKSLSNDPQITYRILGIDYIGSLVGAVVFPLFLVPHLEVITIGFTVAVLNISVALFLNWKRRNKRLPMFIRAGIAVLLAAGVALALLNSDSINKYFIRKYYYLTELAYGGGLKDVFTFEKKFPDVFRASSPYQKIDLMEDPAVDPSKDFIDAYSTKFIENPDYPKKNILFLNGDFQLTSSYEEIYHEYFAHVPIIASGKVPKKVLLLGGGDGLLARELVKYEEIESITHVDLDKTLVELANTHPILSKMNEGSFQDPRVTTIFGDAYQYVRRSEEKFDAIYIDFPMPADYDLAKLYSREFFHFTRERIKEDGYVVFDATGTGYLSGPDRQGGQVVNSDNDWPYYYATLKAAGFPEIQPYITTLELDNPVVDEILSRPDTNLILSPEVMQMFEFVNTPAEEQAVTDAVVRLAKHNMVADHIMPLQQGFILLGNMIGGFSGEFGDGPGVPLHILNEKRYELAFLVDFPKPKEIDEDKLNSIMRPTFPTLPLWQPRTAF
;
A
#
# COMPACT_ATOMS: atom_id res chain seq x y z
N MET A 1 46.15 -4.75 39.18
CA MET A 1 44.72 -4.65 38.81
C MET A 1 44.09 -5.94 39.29
N ASP A 2 43.02 -5.88 40.08
CA ASP A 2 42.45 -7.06 40.75
C ASP A 2 41.77 -7.98 39.70
N ASP A 3 41.99 -9.30 39.79
CA ASP A 3 41.61 -10.28 38.74
C ASP A 3 40.08 -10.38 38.55
N SER A 4 39.35 -10.07 39.62
CA SER A 4 37.89 -9.94 39.68
C SER A 4 37.35 -8.79 38.79
N ASP A 5 38.06 -7.66 38.77
CA ASP A 5 37.66 -6.43 38.07
C ASP A 5 37.85 -6.57 36.55
N THR A 6 38.96 -7.20 36.14
CA THR A 6 39.25 -7.54 34.74
C THR A 6 38.22 -8.53 34.18
N ARG A 7 37.80 -9.52 34.98
CA ARG A 7 36.73 -10.46 34.60
C ARG A 7 35.39 -9.75 34.40
N SER A 8 35.03 -8.85 35.31
CA SER A 8 33.81 -8.05 35.17
C SER A 8 33.84 -7.20 33.89
N GLN A 9 34.93 -6.48 33.62
CA GLN A 9 35.09 -5.66 32.41
C GLN A 9 34.96 -6.47 31.12
N ARG A 10 35.54 -7.66 31.07
CA ARG A 10 35.43 -8.58 29.92
C ARG A 10 33.99 -9.05 29.66
N ILE A 11 33.25 -9.42 30.70
CA ILE A 11 31.83 -9.79 30.56
C ILE A 11 31.03 -8.58 30.05
N GLY A 12 31.33 -7.39 30.55
CA GLY A 12 30.70 -6.15 30.06
C GLY A 12 30.97 -5.89 28.59
N LEU A 13 32.22 -6.07 28.15
CA LEU A 13 32.59 -5.91 26.74
C LEU A 13 31.78 -6.86 25.85
N PHE A 14 31.70 -8.14 26.20
CA PHE A 14 30.94 -9.13 25.42
C PHE A 14 29.44 -8.81 25.38
N ALA A 15 28.84 -8.42 26.49
CA ALA A 15 27.44 -8.00 26.52
C ALA A 15 27.21 -6.75 25.66
N SER A 16 28.11 -5.76 25.73
CA SER A 16 28.05 -4.57 24.88
C SER A 16 28.21 -4.92 23.40
N THR A 17 29.18 -5.78 23.02
CA THR A 17 29.33 -6.25 21.63
C THR A 17 28.04 -6.87 21.10
N PHE A 18 27.41 -7.74 21.88
CA PHE A 18 26.15 -8.38 21.48
C PHE A 18 25.02 -7.36 21.25
N LEU A 19 24.83 -6.41 22.17
CA LEU A 19 23.77 -5.42 22.07
C LEU A 19 24.01 -4.39 20.97
N VAL A 20 25.26 -3.96 20.77
CA VAL A 20 25.65 -3.04 19.70
C VAL A 20 25.39 -3.68 18.34
N ALA A 21 25.78 -4.94 18.14
CA ALA A 21 25.53 -5.68 16.91
C ALA A 21 24.02 -5.81 16.59
N ILE A 22 23.17 -5.97 17.61
CA ILE A 22 21.72 -5.91 17.46
C ILE A 22 21.27 -4.51 17.01
N CYS A 23 21.71 -3.45 17.70
CA CYS A 23 21.31 -2.09 17.36
C CYS A 23 21.70 -1.71 15.92
N SER A 24 22.92 -2.03 15.50
CA SER A 24 23.45 -1.66 14.19
C SER A 24 22.68 -2.32 13.03
N ILE A 25 22.34 -3.61 13.15
CA ILE A 25 21.50 -4.27 12.13
C ILE A 25 20.06 -3.74 12.16
N LEU A 26 19.51 -3.45 13.35
CA LEU A 26 18.14 -2.95 13.46
C LEU A 26 17.98 -1.56 12.85
N TYR A 27 18.97 -0.66 13.00
CA TYR A 27 18.93 0.66 12.34
C TYR A 27 18.93 0.54 10.82
N GLN A 28 19.76 -0.34 10.27
CA GLN A 28 19.81 -0.59 8.83
C GLN A 28 18.46 -1.14 8.33
N LEU A 29 17.90 -2.15 9.01
CA LEU A 29 16.63 -2.77 8.63
C LEU A 29 15.45 -1.80 8.76
N THR A 30 15.48 -0.92 9.77
CA THR A 30 14.49 0.15 9.94
C THR A 30 14.47 1.06 8.71
N ILE A 31 15.62 1.51 8.21
CA ILE A 31 15.69 2.34 7.00
C ILE A 31 15.19 1.60 5.76
N ALA A 32 15.60 0.34 5.58
CA ALA A 32 15.15 -0.49 4.46
C ALA A 32 13.62 -0.66 4.47
N GLN A 33 13.04 -0.88 5.65
CA GLN A 33 11.59 -0.98 5.81
C GLN A 33 10.89 0.36 5.55
N THR A 34 11.40 1.49 6.03
CA THR A 34 10.82 2.82 5.74
C THR A 34 10.81 3.08 4.23
N LEU A 35 11.91 2.79 3.52
CA LEU A 35 11.98 2.92 2.07
C LEU A 35 10.99 1.99 1.37
N SER A 36 10.89 0.73 1.79
CA SER A 36 9.94 -0.23 1.21
C SER A 36 8.49 0.20 1.37
N LEU A 37 8.12 0.82 2.50
CA LEU A 37 6.76 1.29 2.73
C LEU A 37 6.42 2.51 1.86
N LEU A 38 7.38 3.43 1.71
CA LEU A 38 7.19 4.74 1.06
C LEU A 38 7.57 4.78 -0.42
N ALA A 39 8.19 3.72 -0.97
CA ALA A 39 8.63 3.65 -2.37
C ALA A 39 8.32 2.30 -3.04
N ALA A 40 7.47 1.48 -2.40
CA ALA A 40 7.15 0.10 -2.81
C ALA A 40 8.42 -0.76 -3.02
N ASN A 41 8.37 -1.86 -3.78
CA ASN A 41 9.57 -2.60 -4.25
C ASN A 41 10.54 -3.10 -3.16
N THR A 42 10.05 -3.90 -2.21
CA THR A 42 10.80 -4.37 -1.04
C THR A 42 12.19 -4.94 -1.35
N VAL A 43 12.30 -5.81 -2.36
CA VAL A 43 13.59 -6.47 -2.71
C VAL A 43 14.67 -5.44 -3.07
N ILE A 44 14.30 -4.40 -3.82
CA ILE A 44 15.25 -3.37 -4.27
C ILE A 44 15.76 -2.57 -3.08
N TRP A 45 14.86 -2.06 -2.23
CA TRP A 45 15.29 -1.18 -1.12
C TRP A 45 16.08 -1.93 -0.06
N TYR A 46 15.70 -3.16 0.27
CA TYR A 46 16.52 -4.00 1.15
C TYR A 46 17.92 -4.23 0.56
N SER A 47 18.02 -4.54 -0.75
CA SER A 47 19.31 -4.77 -1.42
C SER A 47 20.18 -3.51 -1.49
N VAL A 48 19.61 -2.36 -1.86
CA VAL A 48 20.31 -1.08 -1.96
C VAL A 48 20.77 -0.62 -0.58
N THR A 49 19.91 -0.69 0.44
CA THR A 49 20.26 -0.31 1.81
C THR A 49 21.39 -1.20 2.35
N VAL A 50 21.35 -2.52 2.12
CA VAL A 50 22.46 -3.43 2.47
C VAL A 50 23.76 -3.03 1.77
N GLY A 51 23.72 -2.79 0.45
CA GLY A 51 24.91 -2.40 -0.32
C GLY A 51 25.54 -1.10 0.17
N LEU A 52 24.73 -0.06 0.38
CA LEU A 52 25.19 1.24 0.87
C LEU A 52 25.69 1.18 2.32
N PHE A 53 25.04 0.36 3.16
CA PHE A 53 25.46 0.14 4.53
C PHE A 53 26.82 -0.57 4.60
N LEU A 54 27.03 -1.63 3.81
CA LEU A 54 28.31 -2.33 3.69
C LEU A 54 29.42 -1.41 3.17
N LEU A 55 29.13 -0.56 2.19
CA LEU A 55 30.04 0.47 1.70
C LEU A 55 30.45 1.42 2.84
N GLY A 56 29.46 1.92 3.58
CA GLY A 56 29.67 2.76 4.76
C GLY A 56 30.55 2.08 5.81
N MET A 57 30.26 0.82 6.14
CA MET A 57 31.06 0.03 7.10
C MET A 57 32.52 -0.10 6.65
N GLY A 58 32.75 -0.31 5.37
CA GLY A 58 34.09 -0.30 4.78
C GLY A 58 34.84 1.00 5.08
N PHE A 59 34.24 2.15 4.78
CA PHE A 59 34.82 3.47 5.10
C PHE A 59 35.02 3.71 6.60
N GLY A 60 34.05 3.31 7.42
CA GLY A 60 34.12 3.38 8.87
C GLY A 60 35.32 2.65 9.45
N SER A 61 35.60 1.44 8.95
CA SER A 61 36.74 0.64 9.40
C SER A 61 38.08 1.36 9.21
N PHE A 62 38.27 2.05 8.08
CA PHE A 62 39.47 2.87 7.83
C PHE A 62 39.52 4.12 8.71
N LEU A 63 38.37 4.75 8.98
CA LEU A 63 38.28 5.95 9.81
C LEU A 63 38.56 5.65 11.29
N SER A 64 38.30 4.42 11.73
CA SER A 64 38.55 3.96 13.10
C SER A 64 39.99 4.20 13.56
N GLU A 65 40.97 4.06 12.65
CA GLU A 65 42.37 4.29 12.97
C GLU A 65 42.67 5.76 13.29
N LYS A 66 42.12 6.69 12.49
CA LYS A 66 42.29 8.13 12.69
C LYS A 66 41.62 8.55 14.00
N LEU A 67 40.42 8.06 14.27
CA LEU A 67 39.69 8.37 15.50
C LEU A 67 40.46 7.91 16.74
N CYS A 68 41.08 6.72 16.69
CA CYS A 68 41.91 6.19 17.78
C CYS A 68 43.20 6.98 18.04
N LYS A 69 43.75 7.70 17.05
CA LYS A 69 44.93 8.56 17.25
C LYS A 69 44.61 9.76 18.14
N ILE A 70 43.36 10.24 18.08
CA ILE A 70 42.91 11.46 18.75
C ILE A 70 42.17 11.12 20.06
N ASN A 71 41.50 9.96 20.12
CA ASN A 71 40.72 9.52 21.27
C ASN A 71 41.11 8.11 21.73
N PRO A 72 41.21 7.86 23.06
CA PRO A 72 41.29 6.50 23.59
C PRO A 72 40.12 5.62 23.10
N PRO A 73 40.32 4.31 22.82
CA PRO A 73 39.29 3.45 22.24
C PRO A 73 37.94 3.46 22.96
N TRP A 74 37.96 3.43 24.30
CA TRP A 74 36.76 3.55 25.12
C TRP A 74 35.99 4.85 24.91
N ASN A 75 36.69 5.98 24.73
CA ASN A 75 36.05 7.26 24.44
C ASN A 75 35.43 7.26 23.06
N ALA A 76 36.21 6.81 22.08
CA ALA A 76 35.77 6.73 20.69
C ALA A 76 34.51 5.89 20.58
N LEU A 77 34.43 4.75 21.29
CA LEU A 77 33.27 3.88 21.26
C LEU A 77 32.03 4.59 21.85
N ILE A 78 32.13 5.17 23.04
CA ILE A 78 31.00 5.90 23.64
C ILE A 78 30.50 7.04 22.75
N TYR A 79 31.42 7.74 22.06
CA TYR A 79 31.04 8.78 21.10
C TYR A 79 30.32 8.23 19.88
N VAL A 80 30.78 7.10 19.34
CA VAL A 80 30.16 6.42 18.21
C VAL A 80 28.76 5.94 18.59
N GLU A 81 28.58 5.28 19.74
CA GLU A 81 27.26 4.85 20.23
C GLU A 81 26.31 6.03 20.44
N THR A 82 26.78 7.11 21.08
CA THR A 82 25.95 8.30 21.30
C THR A 82 25.51 8.93 19.96
N LEU A 83 26.40 8.95 18.97
CA LEU A 83 26.10 9.48 17.64
C LEU A 83 25.18 8.55 16.83
N LEU A 84 25.37 7.23 16.94
CA LEU A 84 24.48 6.23 16.35
C LEU A 84 23.08 6.29 16.94
N CYS A 85 22.96 6.44 18.26
CA CYS A 85 21.68 6.69 18.91
C CYS A 85 20.97 7.92 18.29
N LEU A 86 21.69 9.02 18.08
CA LEU A 86 21.12 10.24 17.50
C LEU A 86 20.72 10.05 16.04
N VAL A 87 21.64 9.60 15.19
CA VAL A 87 21.41 9.45 13.74
C VAL A 87 20.37 8.36 13.48
N GLY A 88 20.46 7.24 14.20
CA GLY A 88 19.55 6.10 14.06
C GLY A 88 18.15 6.38 14.58
N SER A 89 17.99 7.16 15.67
CA SER A 89 16.64 7.57 16.14
C SER A 89 15.96 8.56 15.20
N LEU A 90 16.73 9.43 14.54
CA LEU A 90 16.21 10.44 13.63
C LEU A 90 16.04 9.94 12.19
N SER A 91 16.60 8.79 11.83
CA SER A 91 16.65 8.34 10.43
C SER A 91 15.25 8.15 9.84
N SER A 92 14.38 7.35 10.47
CA SER A 92 13.03 7.12 9.95
C SER A 92 12.19 8.41 9.89
N PRO A 93 12.10 9.25 10.95
CA PRO A 93 11.40 10.53 10.86
C PRO A 93 11.93 11.45 9.75
N LEU A 94 13.25 11.54 9.56
CA LEU A 94 13.84 12.36 8.50
C LEU A 94 13.52 11.83 7.11
N ILE A 95 13.44 10.51 6.94
CA ILE A 95 13.03 9.88 5.67
C ILE A 95 11.56 10.20 5.37
N HIS A 96 10.66 10.13 6.36
CA HIS A 96 9.26 10.55 6.17
C HIS A 96 9.13 12.04 5.82
N ILE A 97 9.90 12.92 6.48
CA ILE A 97 9.95 14.34 6.12
C ILE A 97 10.42 14.49 4.67
N GLY A 98 11.50 13.80 4.29
CA GLY A 98 12.02 13.79 2.92
C GLY A 98 10.97 13.34 1.91
N HIS A 99 10.22 12.29 2.22
CA HIS A 99 9.10 11.80 1.41
C HIS A 99 8.00 12.86 1.23
N THR A 100 7.52 13.47 2.31
CA THR A 100 6.48 14.52 2.22
C THR A 100 6.97 15.74 1.43
N VAL A 101 8.23 16.17 1.63
CA VAL A 101 8.83 17.26 0.86
C VAL A 101 8.91 16.90 -0.62
N THR A 102 9.39 15.70 -0.95
CA THR A 102 9.43 15.22 -2.33
C THR A 102 8.03 15.18 -2.95
N GLY A 103 7.04 14.65 -2.24
CA GLY A 103 5.66 14.59 -2.71
C GLY A 103 5.08 15.98 -3.00
N TYR A 104 5.29 16.94 -2.10
CA TYR A 104 4.90 18.34 -2.29
C TYR A 104 5.59 18.98 -3.52
N GLU A 105 6.89 18.80 -3.67
CA GLU A 105 7.68 19.33 -4.80
C GLU A 105 7.31 18.68 -6.13
N MET A 106 6.94 17.39 -6.14
CA MET A 106 6.50 16.68 -7.34
C MET A 106 5.09 17.10 -7.79
N LEU A 107 4.21 17.46 -6.85
CA LEU A 107 2.87 18.00 -7.18
C LEU A 107 2.96 19.46 -7.66
N SER A 108 3.96 20.22 -7.21
CA SER A 108 4.11 21.64 -7.55
C SER A 108 5.07 21.91 -8.71
N THR A 109 6.00 21.00 -9.01
CA THR A 109 7.05 21.17 -10.03
C THR A 109 7.36 19.87 -10.77
N THR A 110 7.94 19.96 -11.97
CA THR A 110 8.40 18.80 -12.76
C THR A 110 9.89 18.49 -12.59
N SER A 111 10.51 18.95 -11.51
CA SER A 111 11.97 18.85 -11.31
C SER A 111 12.40 17.45 -10.89
N VAL A 112 13.38 16.87 -11.60
CA VAL A 112 14.01 15.59 -11.22
C VAL A 112 14.73 15.69 -9.87
N PHE A 113 15.13 16.89 -9.43
CA PHE A 113 15.75 17.08 -8.12
C PHE A 113 14.76 16.97 -6.95
N ALA A 114 13.45 16.99 -7.23
CA ALA A 114 12.41 16.85 -6.21
C ALA A 114 12.52 15.54 -5.43
N VAL A 115 13.10 14.48 -6.00
CA VAL A 115 13.25 13.16 -5.36
C VAL A 115 14.43 13.06 -4.38
N PHE A 116 15.35 14.03 -4.42
CA PHE A 116 16.57 14.00 -3.62
C PHE A 116 16.35 14.08 -2.09
N PRO A 117 15.44 14.91 -1.55
CA PRO A 117 15.15 14.95 -0.11
C PRO A 117 14.78 13.57 0.45
N PHE A 118 14.03 12.77 -0.30
CA PHE A 118 13.66 11.42 0.07
C PHE A 118 14.80 10.40 -0.15
N PHE A 119 15.13 10.07 -1.40
CA PHE A 119 16.10 9.01 -1.70
C PHE A 119 17.53 9.39 -1.32
N GLY A 120 17.96 10.61 -1.68
CA GLY A 120 19.28 11.11 -1.33
C GLY A 120 19.48 11.19 0.19
N GLY A 121 18.48 11.70 0.91
CA GLY A 121 18.45 11.72 2.37
C GLY A 121 18.60 10.33 2.99
N ALA A 122 17.80 9.35 2.52
CA ALA A 122 17.85 7.97 3.01
C ALA A 122 19.20 7.30 2.74
N PHE A 123 19.79 7.51 1.55
CA PHE A 123 21.09 6.95 1.20
C PHE A 123 22.22 7.55 2.04
N LEU A 124 22.20 8.87 2.26
CA LEU A 124 23.17 9.54 3.12
C LEU A 124 23.09 9.03 4.57
N LEU A 125 21.87 8.87 5.10
CA LEU A 125 21.66 8.31 6.44
C LEU A 125 22.14 6.87 6.53
N THR A 126 21.88 6.05 5.51
CA THR A 126 22.33 4.65 5.43
C THR A 126 23.86 4.56 5.46
N ILE A 127 24.53 5.35 4.62
CA ILE A 127 26.00 5.40 4.57
C ILE A 127 26.56 5.90 5.91
N LEU A 128 25.95 6.92 6.51
CA LEU A 128 26.39 7.50 7.78
C LEU A 128 26.30 6.47 8.92
N ILE A 129 25.18 5.76 9.05
CA ILE A 129 25.03 4.68 10.05
C ILE A 129 26.00 3.54 9.76
N GLY A 130 26.20 3.19 8.48
CA GLY A 130 27.23 2.23 8.07
C GLY A 130 28.64 2.64 8.49
N ILE A 131 29.03 3.89 8.26
CA ILE A 131 30.33 4.43 8.69
C ILE A 131 30.50 4.32 10.20
N LEU A 132 29.48 4.72 10.96
CA LEU A 132 29.56 4.66 12.42
C LEU A 132 29.66 3.21 12.92
N THR A 133 28.85 2.30 12.37
CA THR A 133 28.91 0.86 12.65
C THR A 133 30.29 0.28 12.31
N GLY A 134 30.85 0.64 11.15
CA GLY A 134 32.16 0.16 10.71
C GLY A 134 33.32 0.57 11.63
N ILE A 135 33.14 1.61 12.45
CA ILE A 135 34.11 2.03 13.47
C ILE A 135 34.03 1.15 14.73
N GLU A 136 32.86 0.60 15.07
CA GLU A 136 32.58 -0.10 16.34
C GLU A 136 33.48 -1.33 16.53
N LEU A 137 33.50 -2.22 15.53
CA LEU A 137 34.17 -3.51 15.65
C LEU A 137 35.69 -3.36 15.86
N PRO A 138 36.44 -2.53 15.10
CA PRO A 138 37.84 -2.24 15.41
C PRO A 138 38.07 -1.67 16.82
N LEU A 139 37.16 -0.83 17.32
CA LEU A 139 37.25 -0.26 18.67
C LEU A 139 37.05 -1.34 19.74
N LEU A 140 36.02 -2.16 19.61
CA LEU A 140 35.74 -3.28 20.50
C LEU A 140 36.92 -4.26 20.54
N MET A 141 37.51 -4.58 19.39
CA MET A 141 38.70 -5.44 19.29
C MET A 141 39.91 -4.83 20.02
N ARG A 142 40.17 -3.52 19.86
CA ARG A 142 41.25 -2.81 20.57
C ARG A 142 41.02 -2.80 22.09
N ILE A 143 39.78 -2.57 22.52
CA ILE A 143 39.39 -2.63 23.93
C ILE A 143 39.60 -4.06 24.47
N GLY A 144 39.15 -5.09 23.77
CA GLY A 144 39.32 -6.49 24.16
C GLY A 144 40.78 -6.87 24.37
N LYS A 145 41.67 -6.49 23.43
CA LYS A 145 43.13 -6.70 23.56
C LYS A 145 43.73 -5.98 24.76
N SER A 146 43.17 -4.84 25.17
CA SER A 146 43.63 -4.12 26.37
C SER A 146 43.19 -4.76 27.68
N LEU A 147 42.13 -5.58 27.66
CA LEU A 147 41.55 -6.22 28.85
C LEU A 147 42.00 -7.68 29.04
N SER A 148 42.52 -8.33 27.99
CA SER A 148 42.83 -9.75 28.00
C SER A 148 44.03 -10.06 27.12
N ASN A 149 44.95 -10.88 27.63
CA ASN A 149 46.06 -11.45 26.87
C ASN A 149 45.66 -12.68 26.03
N ASP A 150 44.38 -13.05 26.04
CA ASP A 150 43.84 -14.15 25.23
C ASP A 150 44.02 -13.86 23.74
N PRO A 151 44.83 -14.65 23.00
CA PRO A 151 45.04 -14.44 21.56
C PRO A 151 43.76 -14.58 20.74
N GLN A 152 42.73 -15.25 21.28
CA GLN A 152 41.44 -15.45 20.61
C GLN A 152 40.41 -14.36 20.88
N ILE A 153 40.73 -13.35 21.71
CA ILE A 153 39.75 -12.32 22.12
C ILE A 153 39.09 -11.62 20.94
N THR A 154 39.84 -11.38 19.86
CA THR A 154 39.35 -10.76 18.63
C THR A 154 38.33 -11.65 17.92
N TYR A 155 38.59 -12.95 17.79
CA TYR A 155 37.65 -13.90 17.17
C TYR A 155 36.39 -14.09 18.02
N ARG A 156 36.52 -14.06 19.35
CA ARG A 156 35.37 -14.14 20.26
C ARG A 156 34.45 -12.94 20.14
N ILE A 157 35.01 -11.73 20.04
CA ILE A 157 34.24 -10.50 19.80
C ILE A 157 33.51 -10.60 18.46
N LEU A 158 34.20 -11.01 17.39
CA LEU A 158 33.59 -11.21 16.08
C LEU A 158 32.46 -12.26 16.10
N GLY A 159 32.66 -13.37 16.81
CA GLY A 159 31.61 -14.40 16.94
C GLY A 159 30.37 -13.88 17.66
N ILE A 160 30.55 -13.09 18.72
CA ILE A 160 29.43 -12.48 19.47
C ILE A 160 28.70 -11.44 18.62
N ASP A 161 29.44 -10.66 17.84
CA ASP A 161 28.90 -9.69 16.89
C ASP A 161 27.95 -10.38 15.89
N TYR A 162 28.40 -11.47 15.23
CA TYR A 162 27.56 -12.25 14.32
C TYR A 162 26.31 -12.84 15.00
N ILE A 163 26.42 -13.31 16.24
CA ILE A 163 25.26 -13.81 16.99
C ILE A 163 24.28 -12.68 17.29
N GLY A 164 24.77 -11.50 17.69
CA GLY A 164 23.94 -10.32 17.92
C GLY A 164 23.22 -9.87 16.65
N SER A 165 23.94 -9.76 15.53
CA SER A 165 23.32 -9.40 14.24
C SER A 165 22.29 -10.43 13.77
N LEU A 166 22.52 -11.73 13.97
CA LEU A 166 21.53 -12.77 13.67
C LEU A 166 20.25 -12.58 14.51
N VAL A 167 20.40 -12.35 15.82
CA VAL A 167 19.25 -12.10 16.70
C VAL A 167 18.48 -10.86 16.25
N GLY A 168 19.16 -9.75 15.95
CA GLY A 168 18.51 -8.55 15.43
C GLY A 168 17.78 -8.79 14.11
N ALA A 169 18.41 -9.49 13.16
CA ALA A 169 17.83 -9.82 11.86
C ALA A 169 16.60 -10.73 11.93
N VAL A 170 16.51 -11.60 12.94
CA VAL A 170 15.35 -12.48 13.16
C VAL A 170 14.24 -11.77 13.94
N VAL A 171 14.61 -11.02 14.99
CA VAL A 171 13.65 -10.30 15.84
C VAL A 171 12.93 -9.19 15.07
N PHE A 172 13.60 -8.58 14.08
CA PHE A 172 13.02 -7.50 13.29
C PHE A 172 11.73 -7.90 12.54
N PRO A 173 11.75 -8.85 11.58
CA PRO A 173 10.55 -9.23 10.84
C PRO A 173 9.55 -10.06 11.65
N LEU A 174 10.00 -10.88 12.61
CA LEU A 174 9.10 -11.81 13.33
C LEU A 174 8.40 -11.17 14.54
N PHE A 175 8.96 -10.10 15.12
CA PHE A 175 8.44 -9.51 16.35
C PHE A 175 8.28 -8.00 16.26
N LEU A 176 9.28 -7.26 15.79
CA LEU A 176 9.21 -5.80 15.79
C LEU A 176 8.23 -5.26 14.74
N VAL A 177 8.41 -5.61 13.46
CA VAL A 177 7.57 -5.11 12.36
C VAL A 177 6.08 -5.43 12.53
N PRO A 178 5.68 -6.65 12.97
CA PRO A 178 4.26 -6.96 13.14
C PRO A 178 3.56 -6.20 14.28
N HIS A 179 4.31 -5.74 15.29
CA HIS A 179 3.73 -5.16 16.52
C HIS A 179 3.99 -3.67 16.69
N LEU A 180 5.01 -3.12 16.03
CA LEU A 180 5.45 -1.74 16.23
C LEU A 180 5.54 -1.01 14.88
N GLU A 181 5.19 0.27 14.89
CA GLU A 181 5.46 1.17 13.77
C GLU A 181 6.97 1.41 13.61
N VAL A 182 7.43 1.66 12.38
CA VAL A 182 8.86 1.74 12.05
C VAL A 182 9.58 2.85 12.81
N ILE A 183 8.93 4.00 13.04
CA ILE A 183 9.48 5.08 13.86
C ILE A 183 9.62 4.65 15.33
N THR A 184 8.64 3.93 15.87
CA THR A 184 8.66 3.38 17.23
C THR A 184 9.81 2.37 17.40
N ILE A 185 10.07 1.55 16.37
CA ILE A 185 11.23 0.65 16.33
C ILE A 185 12.53 1.47 16.43
N GLY A 186 12.70 2.50 15.60
CA GLY A 186 13.88 3.37 15.62
C GLY A 186 14.18 3.99 17.00
N PHE A 187 13.15 4.49 17.69
CA PHE A 187 13.30 5.01 19.05
C PHE A 187 13.61 3.92 20.08
N THR A 188 12.98 2.75 19.96
CA THR A 188 13.26 1.61 20.85
C THR A 188 14.71 1.13 20.73
N VAL A 189 15.22 1.03 19.50
CA VAL A 189 16.62 0.68 19.23
C VAL A 189 17.57 1.74 19.80
N ALA A 190 17.19 3.02 19.74
CA ALA A 190 17.97 4.11 20.32
C ALA A 190 18.02 4.09 21.85
N VAL A 191 16.92 3.70 22.53
CA VAL A 191 16.96 3.45 23.99
C VAL A 191 17.94 2.32 24.31
N LEU A 192 17.91 1.23 23.53
CA LEU A 192 18.84 0.11 23.73
C LEU A 192 20.29 0.57 23.50
N ASN A 193 20.57 1.28 22.40
CA ASN A 193 21.92 1.73 22.05
C ASN A 193 22.48 2.70 23.11
N ILE A 194 21.72 3.73 23.51
CA ILE A 194 22.19 4.70 24.50
C ILE A 194 22.39 4.06 25.89
N SER A 195 21.64 3.00 26.21
CA SER A 195 21.86 2.23 27.44
C SER A 195 23.24 1.57 27.46
N VAL A 196 23.73 1.11 26.31
CA VAL A 196 25.08 0.56 26.17
C VAL A 196 26.12 1.66 26.36
N ALA A 197 25.93 2.84 25.74
CA ALA A 197 26.83 3.98 25.91
C ALA A 197 26.95 4.42 27.38
N LEU A 198 25.82 4.50 28.08
CA LEU A 198 25.75 4.82 29.52
C LEU A 198 26.43 3.75 30.37
N PHE A 199 26.19 2.47 30.08
CA PHE A 199 26.83 1.35 30.75
C PHE A 199 28.35 1.35 30.58
N LEU A 200 28.84 1.54 29.35
CA LEU A 200 30.28 1.65 29.04
C LEU A 200 30.93 2.84 29.75
N ASN A 201 30.22 3.96 29.82
CA ASN A 201 30.69 5.15 30.52
C ASN A 201 30.76 4.93 32.05
N TRP A 202 29.75 4.27 32.64
CA TRP A 202 29.74 3.92 34.06
C TRP A 202 30.84 2.93 34.44
N LYS A 203 31.07 1.91 33.61
CA LYS A 203 32.08 0.87 33.86
C LYS A 203 33.51 1.40 33.81
N ARG A 204 33.70 2.60 33.27
CA ARG A 204 35.00 3.24 33.10
C ARG A 204 35.38 4.09 34.32
N ARG A 205 36.52 3.75 34.95
CA ARG A 205 36.98 4.35 36.22
C ARG A 205 37.59 5.76 36.17
N ASN A 206 37.73 6.42 35.01
CA ASN A 206 38.59 7.62 34.89
C ASN A 206 37.83 8.95 35.16
N LYS A 207 37.88 9.46 36.40
CA LYS A 207 37.14 10.63 36.92
C LYS A 207 37.68 12.01 36.44
N ARG A 208 37.71 12.29 35.13
CA ARG A 208 38.06 13.64 34.61
C ARG A 208 36.81 14.44 34.23
N LEU A 209 36.83 15.76 34.42
CA LEU A 209 35.76 16.73 34.04
C LEU A 209 35.06 16.49 32.68
N PRO A 210 35.74 16.15 31.57
CA PRO A 210 35.09 15.79 30.30
C PRO A 210 34.16 14.56 30.35
N MET A 211 34.20 13.75 31.41
CA MET A 211 33.29 12.62 31.64
C MET A 211 31.88 13.11 32.00
N PHE A 212 31.73 14.10 32.87
CA PHE A 212 30.43 14.58 33.33
C PHE A 212 29.65 15.26 32.21
N ILE A 213 30.35 16.00 31.33
CA ILE A 213 29.73 16.62 30.15
C ILE A 213 29.19 15.53 29.20
N ARG A 214 29.97 14.48 28.93
CA ARG A 214 29.55 13.37 28.05
C ARG A 214 28.42 12.56 28.65
N ALA A 215 28.50 12.26 29.94
CA ALA A 215 27.43 11.58 30.68
C ALA A 215 26.16 12.42 30.64
N GLY A 216 26.27 13.74 30.85
CA GLY A 216 25.16 14.68 30.74
C GLY A 216 24.53 14.67 29.34
N ILE A 217 25.34 14.72 28.28
CA ILE A 217 24.85 14.63 26.89
C ILE A 217 24.13 13.31 26.64
N ALA A 218 24.71 12.18 27.04
CA ALA A 218 24.11 10.87 26.85
C ALA A 218 22.80 10.70 27.65
N VAL A 219 22.73 11.24 28.87
CA VAL A 219 21.51 11.24 29.69
C VAL A 219 20.43 12.14 29.09
N LEU A 220 20.80 13.34 28.61
CA LEU A 220 19.86 14.24 27.94
C LEU A 220 19.33 13.61 26.64
N LEU A 221 20.19 12.96 25.86
CA LEU A 221 19.79 12.24 24.67
C LEU A 221 18.87 11.05 25.01
N ALA A 222 19.20 10.26 26.05
CA ALA A 222 18.36 9.17 26.52
C ALA A 222 16.99 9.67 26.97
N ALA A 223 16.92 10.79 27.70
CA ALA A 223 15.66 11.41 28.11
C ALA A 223 14.85 11.91 26.89
N GLY A 224 15.52 12.53 25.91
CA GLY A 224 14.89 12.97 24.67
C GLY A 224 14.32 11.81 23.84
N VAL A 225 15.08 10.73 23.67
CA VAL A 225 14.63 9.52 22.96
C VAL A 225 13.51 8.81 23.72
N ALA A 226 13.60 8.72 25.05
CA ALA A 226 12.52 8.16 25.85
C ALA A 226 11.23 8.98 25.74
N LEU A 227 11.34 10.32 25.75
CA LEU A 227 10.19 11.20 25.51
C LEU A 227 9.62 11.01 24.09
N ALA A 228 10.48 10.87 23.08
CA ALA A 228 10.05 10.62 21.70
C ALA A 228 9.35 9.26 21.57
N LEU A 229 9.85 8.23 22.25
CA LEU A 229 9.22 6.90 22.32
C LEU A 229 7.85 6.95 23.00
N LEU A 230 7.72 7.67 24.12
CA LEU A 230 6.44 7.87 24.80
C LEU A 230 5.42 8.65 23.96
N ASN A 231 5.89 9.42 22.98
CA ASN A 231 5.06 10.19 22.06
C ASN A 231 5.06 9.62 20.63
N SER A 232 5.54 8.38 20.43
CA SER A 232 5.71 7.82 19.09
C SER A 232 4.40 7.74 18.33
N ASP A 233 3.28 7.45 19.01
CA ASP A 233 1.97 7.33 18.38
C ASP A 233 1.50 8.66 17.78
N SER A 234 1.73 9.77 18.51
CA SER A 234 1.45 11.12 18.00
C SER A 234 2.34 11.48 16.80
N ILE A 235 3.60 11.04 16.81
CA ILE A 235 4.55 11.24 15.70
C ILE A 235 4.14 10.40 14.48
N ASN A 236 3.71 9.15 14.68
CA ASN A 236 3.22 8.29 13.62
C ASN A 236 1.95 8.88 13.00
N LYS A 237 0.96 9.26 13.82
CA LYS A 237 -0.27 9.91 13.33
C LYS A 237 0.02 11.18 12.55
N TYR A 238 1.00 11.97 12.96
CA TYR A 238 1.45 13.14 12.20
C TYR A 238 1.89 12.78 10.78
N PHE A 239 2.75 11.77 10.62
CA PHE A 239 3.23 11.37 9.30
C PHE A 239 2.17 10.65 8.46
N ILE A 240 1.32 9.83 9.07
CA ILE A 240 0.21 9.16 8.39
C ILE A 240 -0.75 10.18 7.80
N ARG A 241 -1.14 11.21 8.56
CA ARG A 241 -2.00 12.29 8.03
C ARG A 241 -1.34 13.01 6.87
N LYS A 242 -0.04 13.29 6.93
CA LYS A 242 0.67 13.93 5.81
C LYS A 242 0.80 13.07 4.57
N TYR A 243 0.88 11.76 4.75
CA TYR A 243 0.89 10.80 3.65
C TYR A 243 -0.45 10.82 2.91
N TYR A 244 -1.56 10.78 3.65
CA TYR A 244 -2.91 10.71 3.09
C TYR A 244 -3.49 12.05 2.63
N TYR A 245 -3.18 13.15 3.33
CA TYR A 245 -3.64 14.50 3.00
C TYR A 245 -2.58 15.35 2.29
N LEU A 246 -1.67 14.69 1.56
CA LEU A 246 -0.55 15.35 0.87
C LEU A 246 -1.03 16.33 -0.20
N THR A 247 -2.09 15.94 -0.93
CA THR A 247 -2.68 16.72 -2.02
C THR A 247 -3.23 18.05 -1.51
N GLU A 248 -3.94 18.02 -0.39
CA GLU A 248 -4.54 19.19 0.26
C GLU A 248 -3.46 20.12 0.81
N LEU A 249 -2.39 19.54 1.36
CA LEU A 249 -1.20 20.28 1.78
C LEU A 249 -0.52 20.98 0.59
N ALA A 250 -0.45 20.31 -0.56
CA ALA A 250 0.20 20.82 -1.76
C ALA A 250 -0.59 21.95 -2.44
N TYR A 251 -1.90 21.80 -2.58
CA TYR A 251 -2.76 22.80 -3.25
C TYR A 251 -3.24 23.91 -2.32
N GLY A 252 -3.32 23.67 -1.01
CA GLY A 252 -3.84 24.62 -0.02
C GLY A 252 -2.79 25.44 0.74
N GLY A 253 -1.48 25.15 0.56
CA GLY A 253 -0.42 25.66 1.42
C GLY A 253 0.96 25.84 0.77
N GLY A 254 1.90 26.40 1.53
CA GLY A 254 3.31 26.54 1.15
C GLY A 254 4.18 25.43 1.73
N LEU A 255 5.44 25.30 1.28
CA LEU A 255 6.41 24.31 1.82
C LEU A 255 6.57 24.36 3.36
N LYS A 256 6.27 25.50 3.99
CA LYS A 256 6.27 25.63 5.46
C LYS A 256 5.23 24.73 6.13
N ASP A 257 4.12 24.43 5.45
CA ASP A 257 3.03 23.60 5.94
C ASP A 257 3.42 22.11 5.98
N VAL A 258 4.46 21.72 5.22
CA VAL A 258 5.15 20.43 5.37
C VAL A 258 5.78 20.27 6.76
N PHE A 259 6.05 21.37 7.48
CA PHE A 259 6.63 21.32 8.83
C PHE A 259 5.64 21.68 9.95
N THR A 260 4.44 22.16 9.62
CA THR A 260 3.42 22.48 10.63
C THR A 260 2.66 21.22 11.07
N PHE A 261 2.27 21.17 12.35
CA PHE A 261 1.36 20.16 12.88
C PHE A 261 -0.07 20.61 12.60
N GLU A 262 -0.58 20.27 11.42
CA GLU A 262 -1.93 20.66 11.03
C GLU A 262 -2.97 19.81 11.77
N LYS A 263 -3.59 20.40 12.79
CA LYS A 263 -4.76 19.82 13.47
C LYS A 263 -6.03 19.83 12.59
N LYS A 264 -5.97 20.39 11.38
CA LYS A 264 -7.12 20.53 10.48
C LYS A 264 -7.53 19.22 9.82
N PHE A 265 -6.58 18.28 9.62
CA PHE A 265 -6.90 17.00 9.01
C PHE A 265 -7.57 16.04 10.01
N PRO A 266 -8.63 15.33 9.58
CA PRO A 266 -9.24 14.25 10.33
C PRO A 266 -8.21 13.21 10.80
N ASP A 267 -8.56 12.44 11.84
CA ASP A 267 -7.71 11.32 12.26
C ASP A 267 -7.83 10.16 11.28
N VAL A 268 -6.73 9.43 11.09
CA VAL A 268 -6.72 8.19 10.32
C VAL A 268 -6.76 7.04 11.31
N PHE A 269 -7.80 6.22 11.23
CA PHE A 269 -7.85 4.96 11.96
C PHE A 269 -6.84 4.01 11.32
N ARG A 270 -6.00 3.36 12.15
CA ARG A 270 -5.04 2.35 11.70
C ARG A 270 -5.14 1.12 12.57
N ALA A 271 -5.27 -0.04 11.93
CA ALA A 271 -5.05 -1.36 12.53
C ALA A 271 -3.89 -2.07 11.83
N SER A 272 -3.36 -3.10 12.48
CA SER A 272 -2.25 -3.91 11.93
C SER A 272 -2.58 -5.39 12.06
N SER A 273 -2.38 -6.12 10.98
CA SER A 273 -2.37 -7.57 10.96
C SER A 273 -0.96 -8.09 10.64
N PRO A 274 -0.70 -9.40 10.78
CA PRO A 274 0.55 -10.00 10.31
C PRO A 274 0.78 -9.84 8.80
N TYR A 275 -0.25 -9.48 8.03
CA TYR A 275 -0.21 -9.39 6.57
C TYR A 275 -0.14 -7.95 6.08
N GLN A 276 -0.80 -7.00 6.77
CA GLN A 276 -0.95 -5.64 6.27
C GLN A 276 -1.31 -4.60 7.34
N LYS A 277 -1.12 -3.33 6.97
CA LYS A 277 -1.71 -2.18 7.65
C LYS A 277 -3.08 -1.89 7.06
N ILE A 278 -4.08 -1.66 7.90
CA ILE A 278 -5.47 -1.38 7.50
C ILE A 278 -5.79 0.02 7.97
N ASP A 279 -5.93 0.95 7.02
CA ASP A 279 -6.14 2.36 7.29
C ASP A 279 -7.51 2.81 6.80
N LEU A 280 -8.23 3.54 7.64
CA LEU A 280 -9.51 4.16 7.28
C LEU A 280 -9.41 5.66 7.56
N MET A 281 -9.65 6.47 6.54
CA MET A 281 -9.60 7.93 6.61
C MET A 281 -10.87 8.56 6.05
N GLU A 282 -11.08 9.83 6.39
CA GLU A 282 -12.13 10.64 5.80
C GLU A 282 -11.61 11.36 4.54
N ASP A 283 -12.33 11.24 3.43
CA ASP A 283 -12.01 11.82 2.14
C ASP A 283 -12.03 13.36 2.23
N PRO A 284 -10.88 14.03 1.99
CA PRO A 284 -10.78 15.48 2.04
C PRO A 284 -11.43 16.20 0.84
N ALA A 285 -11.57 15.52 -0.30
CA ALA A 285 -11.92 16.13 -1.58
C ALA A 285 -13.43 16.18 -1.85
N VAL A 286 -14.22 15.40 -1.11
CA VAL A 286 -15.67 15.28 -1.34
C VAL A 286 -16.46 16.31 -0.54
N ASP A 287 -17.01 17.33 -1.20
CA ASP A 287 -18.11 18.15 -0.69
C ASP A 287 -19.44 17.46 -1.06
N PRO A 288 -20.20 16.90 -0.10
CA PRO A 288 -21.38 16.10 -0.37
C PRO A 288 -22.56 16.96 -0.86
N SER A 289 -22.44 18.30 -0.81
CA SER A 289 -23.40 19.20 -1.44
C SER A 289 -23.12 19.42 -2.94
N LYS A 290 -21.97 18.94 -3.45
CA LYS A 290 -21.46 19.20 -4.80
C LYS A 290 -20.97 17.95 -5.54
N ASP A 291 -20.92 16.81 -4.87
CA ASP A 291 -20.52 15.56 -5.49
C ASP A 291 -21.68 15.02 -6.34
N PHE A 292 -21.54 15.12 -7.66
CA PHE A 292 -22.57 14.62 -8.56
C PHE A 292 -22.56 13.10 -8.64
N ILE A 293 -21.53 12.41 -8.15
CA ILE A 293 -21.53 10.95 -8.10
C ILE A 293 -22.56 10.45 -7.08
N ASP A 294 -22.82 11.19 -5.99
CA ASP A 294 -23.94 10.91 -5.09
C ASP A 294 -25.30 10.88 -5.84
N ALA A 295 -25.44 11.61 -6.97
CA ALA A 295 -26.65 11.58 -7.79
C ALA A 295 -26.76 10.35 -8.70
N TYR A 296 -25.67 9.57 -8.85
CA TYR A 296 -25.69 8.24 -9.47
C TYR A 296 -25.87 7.11 -8.45
N SER A 297 -25.81 7.44 -7.15
CA SER A 297 -25.94 6.53 -6.03
C SER A 297 -27.37 6.50 -5.48
N THR A 298 -28.07 5.39 -5.70
CA THR A 298 -29.38 5.18 -5.05
C THR A 298 -29.24 4.72 -3.61
N LYS A 299 -28.10 4.14 -3.23
CA LYS A 299 -27.77 3.76 -1.85
C LYS A 299 -27.94 4.92 -0.88
N PHE A 300 -27.51 6.13 -1.25
CA PHE A 300 -27.68 7.32 -0.41
C PHE A 300 -29.11 7.85 -0.37
N ILE A 301 -29.92 7.56 -1.39
CA ILE A 301 -31.34 7.91 -1.44
C ILE A 301 -32.12 6.98 -0.51
N GLU A 302 -31.85 5.67 -0.58
CA GLU A 302 -32.55 4.64 0.20
C GLU A 302 -32.08 4.58 1.66
N ASN A 303 -30.79 4.81 1.89
CA ASN A 303 -30.18 4.83 3.21
C ASN A 303 -29.39 6.14 3.43
N PRO A 304 -30.09 7.23 3.80
CA PRO A 304 -29.44 8.53 4.07
C PRO A 304 -28.36 8.48 5.17
N ASP A 305 -28.41 7.45 6.02
CA ASP A 305 -27.47 7.24 7.11
C ASP A 305 -26.21 6.44 6.69
N TYR A 306 -26.12 5.94 5.45
CA TYR A 306 -24.97 5.17 4.98
C TYR A 306 -23.65 5.97 5.12
N PRO A 307 -22.53 5.36 5.55
CA PRO A 307 -21.27 6.08 5.71
C PRO A 307 -20.81 6.77 4.43
N LYS A 308 -20.55 8.08 4.49
CA LYS A 308 -20.01 8.87 3.37
C LYS A 308 -18.57 9.26 3.59
N LYS A 309 -17.81 9.44 2.51
CA LYS A 309 -16.43 9.95 2.52
C LYS A 309 -15.43 9.09 3.30
N ASN A 310 -15.62 7.79 3.43
CA ASN A 310 -14.62 6.96 4.10
C ASN A 310 -13.83 6.18 3.07
N ILE A 311 -12.51 6.27 3.14
CA ILE A 311 -11.62 5.55 2.23
C ILE A 311 -10.84 4.51 3.04
N LEU A 312 -10.88 3.27 2.56
CA LEU A 312 -10.10 2.16 3.08
C LEU A 312 -8.83 1.99 2.24
N PHE A 313 -7.70 1.90 2.93
CA PHE A 313 -6.41 1.57 2.36
C PHE A 313 -5.82 0.34 3.02
N LEU A 314 -5.16 -0.50 2.21
CA LEU A 314 -4.39 -1.65 2.67
C LEU A 314 -2.93 -1.45 2.30
N ASN A 315 -2.04 -1.44 3.29
CA ASN A 315 -0.63 -1.09 3.14
C ASN A 315 -0.38 0.27 2.46
N GLY A 316 -1.37 1.16 2.42
CA GLY A 316 -1.32 2.43 1.69
C GLY A 316 -1.86 2.40 0.26
N ASP A 317 -2.29 1.25 -0.25
CA ASP A 317 -3.00 1.12 -1.54
C ASP A 317 -4.49 1.35 -1.35
N PHE A 318 -5.08 2.19 -2.18
CA PHE A 318 -6.52 2.41 -2.22
C PHE A 318 -7.25 1.08 -2.46
N GLN A 319 -8.26 0.79 -1.66
CA GLN A 319 -9.15 -0.36 -1.90
C GLN A 319 -10.54 0.09 -2.32
N LEU A 320 -11.14 0.96 -1.51
CA LEU A 320 -12.49 1.45 -1.76
C LEU A 320 -12.74 2.78 -1.08
N THR A 321 -13.73 3.49 -1.60
CA THR A 321 -14.36 4.63 -0.95
C THR A 321 -15.85 4.36 -0.76
N SER A 322 -16.38 4.70 0.41
CA SER A 322 -17.78 4.52 0.74
C SER A 322 -18.71 5.31 -0.17
N SER A 323 -18.19 6.36 -0.82
CA SER A 323 -18.90 7.15 -1.83
C SER A 323 -19.23 6.37 -3.11
N TYR A 324 -18.35 5.46 -3.56
CA TYR A 324 -18.44 4.86 -4.91
C TYR A 324 -18.35 3.33 -4.95
N GLU A 325 -18.07 2.67 -3.81
CA GLU A 325 -17.87 1.22 -3.75
C GLU A 325 -19.03 0.40 -4.32
N GLU A 326 -20.25 0.93 -4.26
CA GLU A 326 -21.44 0.27 -4.80
C GLU A 326 -21.32 0.00 -6.30
N ILE A 327 -20.69 0.90 -7.06
CA ILE A 327 -20.53 0.74 -8.51
C ILE A 327 -19.63 -0.48 -8.77
N TYR A 328 -18.57 -0.62 -7.97
CA TYR A 328 -17.67 -1.77 -8.03
C TYR A 328 -18.40 -3.06 -7.65
N HIS A 329 -18.98 -3.13 -6.45
CA HIS A 329 -19.54 -4.37 -5.92
C HIS A 329 -20.81 -4.83 -6.65
N GLU A 330 -21.67 -3.90 -7.11
CA GLU A 330 -22.87 -4.26 -7.88
C GLU A 330 -22.52 -4.84 -9.25
N TYR A 331 -21.59 -4.20 -9.99
CA TYR A 331 -21.12 -4.76 -11.26
C TYR A 331 -20.42 -6.09 -11.04
N PHE A 332 -19.63 -6.20 -9.97
CA PHE A 332 -18.91 -7.42 -9.68
C PHE A 332 -19.89 -8.56 -9.37
N ALA A 333 -20.92 -8.34 -8.54
CA ALA A 333 -21.89 -9.36 -8.15
C ALA A 333 -22.90 -9.69 -9.26
N HIS A 334 -23.60 -8.68 -9.78
CA HIS A 334 -24.84 -8.84 -10.53
C HIS A 334 -24.62 -9.07 -12.03
N VAL A 335 -23.64 -8.41 -12.65
CA VAL A 335 -23.36 -8.59 -14.10
C VAL A 335 -23.10 -10.08 -14.42
N PRO A 336 -22.25 -10.81 -13.67
CA PRO A 336 -22.06 -12.25 -13.89
C PRO A 336 -23.33 -13.09 -13.73
N ILE A 337 -24.17 -12.76 -12.74
CA ILE A 337 -25.41 -13.50 -12.48
C ILE A 337 -26.38 -13.33 -13.65
N ILE A 338 -26.58 -12.08 -14.10
CA ILE A 338 -27.44 -11.75 -15.24
C ILE A 338 -26.88 -12.39 -16.52
N ALA A 339 -25.58 -12.23 -16.80
CA ALA A 339 -24.92 -12.79 -17.99
C ALA A 339 -24.95 -14.33 -18.03
N SER A 340 -24.95 -14.98 -16.86
CA SER A 340 -25.08 -16.44 -16.77
C SER A 340 -26.52 -16.94 -16.91
N GLY A 341 -27.51 -16.04 -16.79
CA GLY A 341 -28.94 -16.35 -16.85
C GLY A 341 -29.50 -17.12 -15.64
N LYS A 342 -28.72 -17.28 -14.57
CA LYS A 342 -29.14 -18.02 -13.36
C LYS A 342 -28.45 -17.52 -12.10
N VAL A 343 -29.16 -17.62 -10.97
CA VAL A 343 -28.56 -17.38 -9.65
C VAL A 343 -27.73 -18.60 -9.23
N PRO A 344 -26.46 -18.44 -8.84
CA PRO A 344 -25.64 -19.55 -8.34
C PRO A 344 -26.15 -20.04 -6.98
N LYS A 345 -26.11 -21.34 -6.70
CA LYS A 345 -26.53 -21.88 -5.39
C LYS A 345 -25.37 -21.95 -4.40
N LYS A 346 -24.21 -22.39 -4.86
CA LYS A 346 -22.96 -22.47 -4.09
C LYS A 346 -21.94 -21.50 -4.65
N VAL A 347 -21.56 -20.52 -3.84
CA VAL A 347 -20.58 -19.50 -4.21
C VAL A 347 -19.30 -19.68 -3.39
N LEU A 348 -18.16 -19.54 -4.06
CA LEU A 348 -16.86 -19.35 -3.41
C LEU A 348 -16.43 -17.89 -3.60
N LEU A 349 -16.20 -17.18 -2.51
CA LEU A 349 -15.66 -15.83 -2.51
C LEU A 349 -14.21 -15.89 -1.98
N LEU A 350 -13.25 -15.50 -2.80
CA LEU A 350 -11.83 -15.45 -2.46
C LEU A 350 -11.40 -13.99 -2.28
N GLY A 351 -10.92 -13.63 -1.10
CA GLY A 351 -10.72 -12.23 -0.72
C GLY A 351 -12.05 -11.54 -0.39
N GLY A 352 -12.13 -10.21 -0.55
CA GLY A 352 -13.34 -9.44 -0.19
C GLY A 352 -13.57 -9.34 1.32
N GLY A 353 -12.49 -9.25 2.11
CA GLY A 353 -12.52 -9.22 3.56
C GLY A 353 -13.27 -8.04 4.21
N ASP A 354 -13.64 -7.01 3.45
CA ASP A 354 -14.55 -5.92 3.86
C ASP A 354 -16.03 -6.34 3.91
N GLY A 355 -16.41 -7.41 3.19
CA GLY A 355 -17.75 -7.98 3.17
C GLY A 355 -18.76 -7.29 2.25
N LEU A 356 -18.36 -6.33 1.43
CA LEU A 356 -19.26 -5.59 0.55
C LEU A 356 -19.66 -6.42 -0.68
N LEU A 357 -18.76 -7.24 -1.23
CA LEU A 357 -19.17 -8.21 -2.26
C LEU A 357 -20.12 -9.27 -1.69
N ALA A 358 -19.88 -9.73 -0.45
CA ALA A 358 -20.79 -10.62 0.24
C ALA A 358 -22.18 -9.98 0.46
N ARG A 359 -22.24 -8.68 0.79
CA ARG A 359 -23.48 -7.89 0.92
C ARG A 359 -24.31 -7.95 -0.35
N GLU A 360 -23.69 -7.85 -1.52
CA GLU A 360 -24.40 -7.93 -2.80
C GLU A 360 -24.89 -9.35 -3.11
N LEU A 361 -24.06 -10.36 -2.85
CA LEU A 361 -24.42 -11.75 -3.09
C LEU A 361 -25.59 -12.20 -2.22
N VAL A 362 -25.64 -11.83 -0.94
CA VAL A 362 -26.73 -12.25 -0.05
C VAL A 362 -28.11 -11.68 -0.42
N LYS A 363 -28.19 -10.70 -1.32
CA LYS A 363 -29.47 -10.20 -1.86
C LYS A 363 -30.25 -11.26 -2.65
N TYR A 364 -29.57 -12.31 -3.12
CA TYR A 364 -30.19 -13.43 -3.82
C TYR A 364 -30.58 -14.55 -2.85
N GLU A 365 -31.88 -14.75 -2.64
CA GLU A 365 -32.39 -15.79 -1.71
C GLU A 365 -32.08 -17.21 -2.18
N GLU A 366 -31.88 -17.41 -3.49
CA GLU A 366 -31.57 -18.71 -4.09
C GLU A 366 -30.12 -19.16 -3.85
N ILE A 367 -29.23 -18.26 -3.41
CA ILE A 367 -27.91 -18.67 -2.93
C ILE A 367 -28.11 -19.47 -1.64
N GLU A 368 -27.65 -20.71 -1.64
CA GLU A 368 -27.75 -21.65 -0.51
C GLU A 368 -26.54 -21.54 0.42
N SER A 369 -25.35 -21.24 -0.12
CA SER A 369 -24.13 -21.10 0.66
C SER A 369 -23.07 -20.25 -0.04
N ILE A 370 -22.40 -19.38 0.73
CA ILE A 370 -21.23 -18.60 0.32
C ILE A 370 -20.06 -19.06 1.21
N THR A 371 -19.08 -19.71 0.60
CA THR A 371 -17.80 -19.98 1.29
C THR A 371 -16.87 -18.81 1.02
N HIS A 372 -16.57 -18.03 2.05
CA HIS A 372 -15.65 -16.91 1.98
C HIS A 372 -14.27 -17.33 2.48
N VAL A 373 -13.20 -17.08 1.72
CA VAL A 373 -11.83 -17.43 2.07
C VAL A 373 -10.97 -16.17 2.02
N ASP A 374 -10.51 -15.73 3.20
CA ASP A 374 -9.64 -14.57 3.33
C ASP A 374 -8.44 -14.90 4.22
N LEU A 375 -7.29 -14.33 3.90
CA LEU A 375 -6.05 -14.54 4.66
C LEU A 375 -6.05 -13.75 5.97
N ASP A 376 -6.63 -12.55 5.97
CA ASP A 376 -6.50 -11.56 7.03
C ASP A 376 -7.72 -11.54 7.96
N LYS A 377 -7.61 -12.29 9.05
CA LYS A 377 -8.61 -12.32 10.13
C LYS A 377 -8.89 -10.94 10.72
N THR A 378 -7.90 -10.07 10.82
CA THR A 378 -8.07 -8.73 11.41
C THR A 378 -8.98 -7.87 10.54
N LEU A 379 -8.84 -7.95 9.21
CA LEU A 379 -9.71 -7.21 8.27
C LEU A 379 -11.17 -7.65 8.40
N VAL A 380 -11.44 -8.96 8.41
CA VAL A 380 -12.79 -9.49 8.58
C VAL A 380 -13.38 -9.16 9.96
N GLU A 381 -12.57 -9.19 11.02
CA GLU A 381 -13.03 -8.75 12.35
C GLU A 381 -13.41 -7.27 12.35
N LEU A 382 -12.62 -6.41 11.69
CA LEU A 382 -12.94 -4.99 11.54
C LEU A 382 -14.18 -4.78 10.67
N ALA A 383 -14.35 -5.55 9.60
CA ALA A 383 -15.56 -5.52 8.79
C ALA A 383 -16.82 -5.80 9.62
N ASN A 384 -16.72 -6.62 10.68
CA ASN A 384 -17.83 -6.95 11.56
C ASN A 384 -18.01 -6.02 12.76
N THR A 385 -16.99 -5.27 13.15
CA THR A 385 -16.97 -4.54 14.43
C THR A 385 -16.71 -3.05 14.32
N HIS A 386 -16.03 -2.61 13.25
CA HIS A 386 -15.75 -1.20 13.03
C HIS A 386 -17.03 -0.48 12.58
N PRO A 387 -17.44 0.63 13.24
CA PRO A 387 -18.74 1.26 13.00
C PRO A 387 -19.02 1.66 11.54
N ILE A 388 -17.97 2.04 10.81
CA ILE A 388 -18.09 2.40 9.39
C ILE A 388 -18.19 1.13 8.53
N LEU A 389 -17.25 0.19 8.64
CA LEU A 389 -17.21 -1.00 7.77
C LEU A 389 -18.43 -1.91 7.99
N SER A 390 -18.82 -2.13 9.25
CA SER A 390 -20.00 -2.94 9.59
C SER A 390 -21.31 -2.32 9.10
N LYS A 391 -21.38 -0.98 9.05
CA LYS A 391 -22.54 -0.29 8.48
C LYS A 391 -22.54 -0.35 6.95
N MET A 392 -21.36 -0.33 6.33
CA MET A 392 -21.22 -0.43 4.88
C MET A 392 -21.57 -1.83 4.36
N ASN A 393 -21.13 -2.90 5.04
CA ASN A 393 -21.40 -4.27 4.62
C ASN A 393 -22.75 -4.83 5.11
N GLU A 394 -23.48 -4.05 5.91
CA GLU A 394 -24.82 -4.38 6.41
C GLU A 394 -24.92 -5.72 7.14
N GLY A 395 -23.81 -6.15 7.76
CA GLY A 395 -23.73 -7.42 8.46
C GLY A 395 -23.75 -8.64 7.55
N SER A 396 -23.27 -8.52 6.31
CA SER A 396 -23.22 -9.61 5.32
C SER A 396 -22.54 -10.88 5.86
N PHE A 397 -21.48 -10.75 6.65
CA PHE A 397 -20.81 -11.90 7.29
C PHE A 397 -21.60 -12.53 8.46
N GLN A 398 -22.71 -11.93 8.91
CA GLN A 398 -23.64 -12.53 9.87
C GLN A 398 -24.75 -13.32 9.20
N ASP A 399 -24.90 -13.23 7.88
CA ASP A 399 -25.86 -14.05 7.14
C ASP A 399 -25.52 -15.54 7.34
N PRO A 400 -26.50 -16.39 7.71
CA PRO A 400 -26.27 -17.81 7.98
C PRO A 400 -25.76 -18.60 6.77
N ARG A 401 -25.85 -18.05 5.56
CA ARG A 401 -25.33 -18.66 4.33
C ARG A 401 -23.84 -18.39 4.15
N VAL A 402 -23.27 -17.40 4.84
CA VAL A 402 -21.85 -17.03 4.69
C VAL A 402 -21.00 -17.76 5.72
N THR A 403 -20.03 -18.53 5.26
CA THR A 403 -19.04 -19.21 6.09
C THR A 403 -17.64 -18.71 5.75
N THR A 404 -17.00 -18.01 6.69
CA THR A 404 -15.63 -17.51 6.52
C THR A 404 -14.59 -18.54 6.97
N ILE A 405 -13.62 -18.81 6.11
CA ILE A 405 -12.45 -19.66 6.34
C ILE A 405 -11.21 -18.76 6.28
N PHE A 406 -10.48 -18.69 7.39
CA PHE A 406 -9.22 -17.94 7.44
C PHE A 406 -8.09 -18.77 6.86
N GLY A 407 -7.55 -18.37 5.71
CA GLY A 407 -6.46 -19.08 5.05
C GLY A 407 -6.08 -18.54 3.67
N ASP A 408 -4.97 -19.07 3.16
CA ASP A 408 -4.46 -18.74 1.84
C ASP A 408 -5.36 -19.33 0.74
N ALA A 409 -5.93 -18.46 -0.10
CA ALA A 409 -6.86 -18.84 -1.17
C ALA A 409 -6.23 -19.80 -2.19
N TYR A 410 -4.95 -19.65 -2.51
CA TYR A 410 -4.23 -20.57 -3.40
C TYR A 410 -4.20 -21.99 -2.82
N GLN A 411 -3.88 -22.11 -1.53
CA GLN A 411 -3.90 -23.41 -0.83
C GLN A 411 -5.31 -23.98 -0.75
N TYR A 412 -6.32 -23.13 -0.57
CA TYR A 412 -7.72 -23.55 -0.53
C TYR A 412 -8.15 -24.17 -1.86
N VAL A 413 -8.04 -23.46 -2.98
CA VAL A 413 -8.48 -23.97 -4.30
C VAL A 413 -7.66 -25.18 -4.76
N ARG A 414 -6.39 -25.27 -4.34
CA ARG A 414 -5.53 -26.42 -4.65
C ARG A 414 -5.94 -27.70 -3.90
N ARG A 415 -6.48 -27.58 -2.69
CA ARG A 415 -6.75 -28.73 -1.79
C ARG A 415 -8.22 -29.10 -1.69
N SER A 416 -9.12 -28.12 -1.76
CA SER A 416 -10.55 -28.36 -1.70
C SER A 416 -10.99 -29.23 -2.86
N GLU A 417 -11.85 -30.22 -2.65
CA GLU A 417 -12.48 -31.00 -3.73
C GLU A 417 -13.88 -30.47 -4.07
N GLU A 418 -14.33 -29.43 -3.37
CA GLU A 418 -15.66 -28.87 -3.57
C GLU A 418 -15.79 -28.14 -4.90
N LYS A 419 -16.99 -28.24 -5.50
CA LYS A 419 -17.37 -27.61 -6.75
C LYS A 419 -18.43 -26.53 -6.51
N PHE A 420 -18.22 -25.36 -7.09
CA PHE A 420 -19.05 -24.17 -6.93
C PHE A 420 -19.79 -23.83 -8.24
N ASP A 421 -20.96 -23.23 -8.09
CA ASP A 421 -21.72 -22.66 -9.22
C ASP A 421 -21.08 -21.35 -9.69
N ALA A 422 -20.54 -20.56 -8.76
CA ALA A 422 -19.80 -19.34 -9.06
C ALA A 422 -18.58 -19.19 -8.14
N ILE A 423 -17.49 -18.66 -8.68
CA ILE A 423 -16.32 -18.25 -7.90
C ILE A 423 -16.04 -16.78 -8.16
N TYR A 424 -16.01 -15.97 -7.12
CA TYR A 424 -15.65 -14.57 -7.14
C TYR A 424 -14.25 -14.39 -6.54
N ILE A 425 -13.38 -13.64 -7.21
CA ILE A 425 -11.99 -13.44 -6.80
C ILE A 425 -11.71 -11.94 -6.68
N ASP A 426 -11.74 -11.46 -5.44
CA ASP A 426 -11.66 -10.05 -5.05
C ASP A 426 -10.37 -9.82 -4.27
N PHE A 427 -9.26 -9.75 -5.00
CA PHE A 427 -7.92 -9.59 -4.44
C PHE A 427 -7.35 -8.20 -4.74
N PRO A 428 -6.49 -7.67 -3.85
CA PRO A 428 -5.72 -6.47 -4.15
C PRO A 428 -4.82 -6.67 -5.37
N MET A 429 -4.46 -5.55 -6.01
CA MET A 429 -3.48 -5.53 -7.10
C MET A 429 -2.21 -6.30 -6.71
N PRO A 430 -1.64 -7.16 -7.59
CA PRO A 430 -0.47 -7.98 -7.30
C PRO A 430 0.83 -7.17 -7.23
N ALA A 431 0.99 -6.38 -6.17
CA ALA A 431 2.12 -5.47 -5.96
C ALA A 431 3.40 -6.17 -5.46
N ASP A 432 3.29 -7.41 -4.97
CA ASP A 432 4.41 -8.19 -4.46
C ASP A 432 4.34 -9.66 -4.89
N TYR A 433 5.37 -10.43 -4.51
CA TYR A 433 5.48 -11.85 -4.87
C TYR A 433 4.38 -12.72 -4.26
N ASP A 434 3.92 -12.39 -3.05
CA ASP A 434 2.92 -13.19 -2.33
C ASP A 434 1.54 -13.03 -2.96
N LEU A 435 1.20 -11.83 -3.44
CA LEU A 435 -0.02 -11.58 -4.23
C LEU A 435 0.12 -12.06 -5.68
N ALA A 436 1.27 -11.89 -6.32
CA ALA A 436 1.47 -12.27 -7.73
C ALA A 436 1.19 -13.75 -8.02
N LYS A 437 1.38 -14.65 -7.04
CA LYS A 437 1.04 -16.08 -7.19
C LYS A 437 -0.46 -16.31 -7.40
N LEU A 438 -1.32 -15.41 -6.91
CA LEU A 438 -2.78 -15.46 -7.06
C LEU A 438 -3.24 -15.05 -8.47
N TYR A 439 -2.32 -14.59 -9.32
CA TYR A 439 -2.57 -14.25 -10.73
C TYR A 439 -1.80 -15.19 -11.68
N SER A 440 -1.36 -16.34 -11.17
CA SER A 440 -0.64 -17.36 -11.95
C SER A 440 -1.56 -18.28 -12.73
N ARG A 441 -1.04 -18.87 -13.81
CA ARG A 441 -1.75 -19.91 -14.58
C ARG A 441 -2.21 -21.06 -13.67
N GLU A 442 -1.37 -21.47 -12.73
CA GLU A 442 -1.64 -22.57 -11.81
C GLU A 442 -2.81 -22.25 -10.87
N PHE A 443 -2.88 -21.01 -10.35
CA PHE A 443 -4.01 -20.59 -9.53
C PHE A 443 -5.32 -20.68 -10.31
N PHE A 444 -5.38 -20.06 -11.50
CA PHE A 444 -6.56 -20.10 -12.36
C PHE A 444 -6.93 -21.53 -12.79
N HIS A 445 -5.95 -22.38 -13.04
CA HIS A 445 -6.18 -23.79 -13.32
C HIS A 445 -6.85 -24.50 -12.13
N PHE A 446 -6.38 -24.30 -10.90
CA PHE A 446 -7.01 -24.88 -9.73
C PHE A 446 -8.43 -24.35 -9.51
N THR A 447 -8.65 -23.06 -9.74
CA THR A 447 -9.98 -22.43 -9.68
C THR A 447 -10.93 -23.01 -10.72
N ARG A 448 -10.47 -23.22 -11.96
CA ARG A 448 -11.24 -23.92 -13.02
C ARG A 448 -11.63 -25.33 -12.56
N GLU A 449 -10.72 -26.03 -11.92
CA GLU A 449 -11.00 -27.35 -11.35
C GLU A 449 -11.95 -27.30 -10.15
N ARG A 450 -12.38 -26.12 -9.66
CA ARG A 450 -13.40 -25.97 -8.61
C ARG A 450 -14.74 -25.42 -9.11
N ILE A 451 -14.91 -25.14 -10.40
CA ILE A 451 -16.24 -24.81 -10.94
C ILE A 451 -16.98 -26.05 -11.45
N LYS A 452 -18.32 -25.99 -11.40
CA LYS A 452 -19.22 -26.95 -12.07
C LYS A 452 -19.23 -26.76 -13.58
N GLU A 453 -19.83 -27.71 -14.30
CA GLU A 453 -19.89 -27.72 -15.78
C GLU A 453 -20.60 -26.49 -16.36
N ASP A 454 -21.60 -25.97 -15.65
CA ASP A 454 -22.36 -24.78 -15.97
C ASP A 454 -22.01 -23.60 -15.04
N GLY A 455 -20.88 -23.69 -14.33
CA GLY A 455 -20.40 -22.66 -13.41
C GLY A 455 -19.53 -21.62 -14.09
N TYR A 456 -19.33 -20.51 -13.38
CA TYR A 456 -18.48 -19.41 -13.84
C TYR A 456 -17.50 -18.94 -12.77
N VAL A 457 -16.44 -18.27 -13.21
CA VAL A 457 -15.51 -17.52 -12.36
C VAL A 457 -15.57 -16.07 -12.79
N VAL A 458 -15.55 -15.16 -11.85
CA VAL A 458 -15.37 -13.74 -12.11
C VAL A 458 -14.26 -13.21 -11.21
N PHE A 459 -13.44 -12.32 -11.73
CA PHE A 459 -12.41 -11.67 -10.94
C PHE A 459 -12.16 -10.24 -11.38
N ASP A 460 -11.69 -9.42 -10.44
CA ASP A 460 -11.17 -8.10 -10.72
C ASP A 460 -9.80 -8.21 -11.42
N ALA A 461 -9.78 -7.87 -12.70
CA ALA A 461 -8.59 -7.84 -13.53
C ALA A 461 -7.94 -6.46 -13.44
N THR A 462 -7.35 -6.16 -12.28
CA THR A 462 -6.64 -4.91 -12.01
C THR A 462 -5.78 -4.45 -13.20
N GLY A 463 -5.87 -3.16 -13.53
CA GLY A 463 -5.19 -2.56 -14.68
C GLY A 463 -5.97 -2.65 -16.00
N THR A 464 -6.96 -3.54 -16.15
CA THR A 464 -7.71 -3.65 -17.42
C THR A 464 -8.71 -2.51 -17.67
N GLY A 465 -9.18 -1.83 -16.62
CA GLY A 465 -10.06 -0.65 -16.74
C GLY A 465 -9.39 0.60 -17.34
N TYR A 466 -8.07 0.77 -17.16
CA TYR A 466 -7.30 1.84 -17.81
C TYR A 466 -7.04 1.59 -19.30
N LEU A 467 -7.38 0.40 -19.81
CA LEU A 467 -7.09 -0.01 -21.18
C LEU A 467 -8.16 0.44 -22.18
N SER A 468 -9.29 0.97 -21.70
CA SER A 468 -10.42 1.46 -22.50
C SER A 468 -10.45 2.99 -22.58
N GLY A 469 -9.38 3.59 -23.10
CA GLY A 469 -9.36 5.03 -23.40
C GLY A 469 -10.18 5.34 -24.68
N PRO A 470 -10.83 6.50 -24.78
CA PRO A 470 -11.44 6.96 -26.02
C PRO A 470 -10.33 7.17 -27.07
N ASP A 471 -10.53 6.59 -28.25
CA ASP A 471 -9.72 6.89 -29.41
C ASP A 471 -10.01 8.32 -29.91
N ARG A 472 -9.28 8.76 -30.95
CA ARG A 472 -9.45 10.09 -31.54
C ARG A 472 -10.85 10.35 -32.12
N GLN A 473 -11.70 9.34 -32.22
CA GLN A 473 -13.06 9.40 -32.75
C GLN A 473 -14.13 9.17 -31.66
N GLY A 474 -13.72 9.03 -30.38
CA GLY A 474 -14.62 8.82 -29.25
C GLY A 474 -15.08 7.38 -29.06
N GLY A 475 -14.52 6.41 -29.78
CA GLY A 475 -14.73 4.98 -29.52
C GLY A 475 -13.77 4.47 -28.45
N GLN A 476 -14.21 3.65 -27.50
CA GLN A 476 -13.31 3.07 -26.48
C GLN A 476 -12.49 1.94 -27.10
N VAL A 477 -11.15 1.99 -27.04
CA VAL A 477 -10.26 1.00 -27.69
C VAL A 477 -9.13 0.52 -26.79
N VAL A 478 -8.93 -0.80 -26.78
CA VAL A 478 -7.83 -1.57 -26.18
C VAL A 478 -6.61 -1.57 -27.12
N ASN A 479 -5.50 -0.90 -26.76
CA ASN A 479 -4.27 -0.81 -27.60
C ASN A 479 -3.23 -1.92 -27.28
N SER A 480 -2.40 -2.33 -28.24
CA SER A 480 -1.38 -3.41 -28.13
C SER A 480 -0.27 -3.23 -27.08
N ASP A 481 -0.19 -2.09 -26.41
CA ASP A 481 0.76 -1.82 -25.31
C ASP A 481 0.19 -2.18 -23.93
N ASN A 482 -0.92 -2.92 -23.87
CA ASN A 482 -1.68 -3.18 -22.65
C ASN A 482 -1.63 -4.62 -22.09
N ASP A 483 -2.29 -4.83 -20.95
CA ASP A 483 -2.23 -6.09 -20.20
C ASP A 483 -3.22 -7.18 -20.67
N TRP A 484 -4.25 -6.81 -21.44
CA TRP A 484 -5.29 -7.74 -21.92
C TRP A 484 -4.75 -9.01 -22.63
N PRO A 485 -3.75 -8.92 -23.54
CA PRO A 485 -3.12 -10.10 -24.13
C PRO A 485 -2.62 -11.13 -23.12
N TYR A 486 -2.06 -10.70 -21.99
CA TYR A 486 -1.51 -11.59 -20.97
C TYR A 486 -2.60 -12.21 -20.10
N TYR A 487 -3.64 -11.43 -19.74
CA TYR A 487 -4.85 -11.94 -19.10
C TYR A 487 -5.47 -13.05 -19.96
N TYR A 488 -5.78 -12.73 -21.21
CA TYR A 488 -6.39 -13.68 -22.15
C TYR A 488 -5.56 -14.96 -22.29
N ALA A 489 -4.27 -14.82 -22.60
CA ALA A 489 -3.42 -15.98 -22.86
C ALA A 489 -3.20 -16.85 -21.61
N THR A 490 -3.06 -16.25 -20.42
CA THR A 490 -2.93 -17.00 -19.17
C THR A 490 -4.21 -17.78 -18.82
N LEU A 491 -5.38 -17.17 -19.02
CA LEU A 491 -6.67 -17.79 -18.75
C LEU A 491 -6.98 -18.91 -19.76
N LYS A 492 -6.63 -18.72 -21.03
CA LYS A 492 -6.67 -19.80 -22.04
C LYS A 492 -5.76 -20.96 -21.64
N ALA A 493 -4.52 -20.68 -21.23
CA ALA A 493 -3.56 -21.70 -20.79
C ALA A 493 -3.98 -22.40 -19.48
N ALA A 494 -4.72 -21.72 -18.61
CA ALA A 494 -5.34 -22.31 -17.41
C ALA A 494 -6.52 -23.23 -17.74
N GLY A 495 -7.02 -23.19 -18.99
CA GLY A 495 -8.04 -24.08 -19.51
C GLY A 495 -9.43 -23.47 -19.63
N PHE A 496 -9.60 -22.15 -19.48
CA PHE A 496 -10.90 -21.51 -19.65
C PHE A 496 -11.26 -21.40 -21.16
N PRO A 497 -12.35 -22.03 -21.61
CA PRO A 497 -12.75 -21.97 -23.01
C PRO A 497 -13.33 -20.59 -23.37
N GLU A 498 -14.19 -20.06 -22.51
CA GLU A 498 -14.90 -18.80 -22.68
C GLU A 498 -14.37 -17.74 -21.72
N ILE A 499 -14.07 -16.56 -22.26
CA ILE A 499 -13.51 -15.41 -21.55
C ILE A 499 -14.26 -14.17 -22.04
N GLN A 500 -15.00 -13.52 -21.14
CA GLN A 500 -15.78 -12.34 -21.44
C GLN A 500 -15.38 -11.19 -20.48
N PRO A 501 -14.59 -10.23 -20.97
CA PRO A 501 -14.32 -9.02 -20.20
C PRO A 501 -15.55 -8.10 -20.19
N TYR A 502 -15.68 -7.32 -19.12
CA TYR A 502 -16.64 -6.23 -18.98
C TYR A 502 -16.06 -5.17 -18.03
N ILE A 503 -16.58 -3.95 -18.08
CA ILE A 503 -16.09 -2.84 -17.25
C ILE A 503 -17.22 -2.17 -16.46
N THR A 504 -16.87 -1.48 -15.37
CA THR A 504 -17.79 -0.54 -14.73
C THR A 504 -17.97 0.72 -15.55
N THR A 505 -19.16 1.31 -15.47
CA THR A 505 -19.49 2.56 -16.18
C THR A 505 -20.66 3.28 -15.50
N LEU A 506 -20.74 4.60 -15.70
CA LEU A 506 -21.88 5.41 -15.29
C LEU A 506 -22.73 5.73 -16.51
N GLU A 507 -24.02 5.96 -16.29
CA GLU A 507 -24.89 6.51 -17.34
C GLU A 507 -24.41 7.92 -17.70
N LEU A 508 -24.14 8.17 -18.97
CA LEU A 508 -23.65 9.47 -19.43
C LEU A 508 -24.73 10.57 -19.42
N ASP A 509 -25.99 10.18 -19.28
CA ASP A 509 -27.20 11.01 -19.39
C ASP A 509 -28.11 10.79 -18.18
N ASN A 510 -27.73 11.38 -17.04
CA ASN A 510 -28.54 11.39 -15.82
C ASN A 510 -29.18 12.79 -15.62
N PRO A 511 -30.52 12.91 -15.68
CA PRO A 511 -31.23 14.18 -15.53
C PRO A 511 -30.96 14.92 -14.21
N VAL A 512 -30.70 14.19 -13.12
CA VAL A 512 -30.39 14.77 -11.80
C VAL A 512 -29.00 15.42 -11.83
N VAL A 513 -28.05 14.75 -12.49
CA VAL A 513 -26.68 15.27 -12.67
C VAL A 513 -26.70 16.47 -13.61
N ASP A 514 -27.51 16.42 -14.67
CA ASP A 514 -27.73 17.56 -15.56
C ASP A 514 -28.29 18.78 -14.82
N GLU A 515 -29.21 18.56 -13.88
CA GLU A 515 -29.74 19.61 -13.01
C GLU A 515 -28.64 20.17 -12.09
N ILE A 516 -27.89 19.31 -11.39
CA ILE A 516 -26.80 19.72 -10.48
C ILE A 516 -25.75 20.55 -11.24
N LEU A 517 -25.28 20.05 -12.39
CA LEU A 517 -24.28 20.73 -13.23
C LEU A 517 -24.82 22.00 -13.92
N SER A 518 -26.13 22.23 -13.91
CA SER A 518 -26.73 23.47 -14.44
C SER A 518 -26.79 24.61 -13.42
N ARG A 519 -26.44 24.35 -12.15
CA ARG A 519 -26.53 25.35 -11.09
C ARG A 519 -25.39 26.38 -11.20
N PRO A 520 -25.64 27.68 -10.94
CA PRO A 520 -24.61 28.72 -11.10
C PRO A 520 -23.41 28.63 -10.14
N ASP A 521 -23.51 27.81 -9.10
CA ASP A 521 -22.54 27.64 -8.02
C ASP A 521 -21.64 26.41 -8.18
N THR A 522 -21.92 25.52 -9.13
CA THR A 522 -20.94 24.52 -9.60
C THR A 522 -19.90 25.26 -10.44
N ASN A 523 -18.71 25.50 -9.86
CA ASN A 523 -17.56 26.11 -10.55
C ASN A 523 -17.05 25.16 -11.66
N LEU A 524 -17.74 25.11 -12.81
CA LEU A 524 -17.26 24.45 -14.03
C LEU A 524 -16.26 25.39 -14.74
N ILE A 525 -14.96 25.21 -14.50
CA ILE A 525 -13.95 25.83 -15.37
C ILE A 525 -13.85 24.96 -16.62
N LEU A 526 -14.44 25.42 -17.72
CA LEU A 526 -14.24 24.83 -19.05
C LEU A 526 -12.75 24.86 -19.40
N SER A 527 -12.19 23.73 -19.85
CA SER A 527 -10.80 23.71 -20.30
C SER A 527 -10.63 24.65 -21.52
N PRO A 528 -9.49 25.35 -21.65
CA PRO A 528 -9.23 26.23 -22.80
C PRO A 528 -9.35 25.53 -24.15
N GLU A 529 -9.14 24.21 -24.20
CA GLU A 529 -9.29 23.40 -25.42
C GLU A 529 -10.76 23.28 -25.87
N VAL A 530 -11.71 23.11 -24.94
CA VAL A 530 -13.16 23.07 -25.25
C VAL A 530 -13.63 24.43 -25.77
N MET A 531 -13.07 25.52 -25.27
CA MET A 531 -13.37 26.88 -25.72
C MET A 531 -12.81 27.19 -27.11
N GLN A 532 -11.69 26.58 -27.51
CA GLN A 532 -11.10 26.74 -28.86
C GLN A 532 -11.84 25.96 -29.95
N MET A 533 -12.60 24.91 -29.62
CA MET A 533 -13.32 24.09 -30.61
C MET A 533 -14.46 24.83 -31.34
N PHE A 534 -14.89 26.01 -30.88
CA PHE A 534 -16.12 26.66 -31.36
C PHE A 534 -15.95 28.08 -31.92
N GLU A 535 -14.76 28.43 -32.45
CA GLU A 535 -14.42 29.76 -33.01
C GLU A 535 -15.24 30.25 -34.25
N PHE A 536 -16.36 29.62 -34.61
CA PHE A 536 -17.17 30.02 -35.77
C PHE A 536 -18.65 30.12 -35.44
N VAL A 537 -19.10 31.28 -34.93
CA VAL A 537 -20.52 31.58 -34.77
C VAL A 537 -20.78 33.03 -35.19
N ASN A 538 -21.58 33.23 -36.26
CA ASN A 538 -21.75 34.54 -36.89
C ASN A 538 -23.16 35.14 -36.69
N THR A 539 -24.04 34.51 -35.89
CA THR A 539 -25.36 35.08 -35.56
C THR A 539 -25.79 34.86 -34.10
N PRO A 540 -26.60 35.75 -33.49
CA PRO A 540 -27.06 35.62 -32.11
C PRO A 540 -27.91 34.38 -31.79
N ALA A 541 -28.63 33.83 -32.78
CA ALA A 541 -29.40 32.60 -32.61
C ALA A 541 -28.50 31.36 -32.58
N GLU A 542 -27.42 31.38 -33.38
CA GLU A 542 -26.38 30.35 -33.32
C GLU A 542 -25.53 30.50 -32.04
N GLU A 543 -25.36 31.71 -31.50
CA GLU A 543 -24.61 31.97 -30.26
C GLU A 543 -25.25 31.27 -29.05
N GLN A 544 -26.58 31.32 -28.90
CA GLN A 544 -27.26 30.58 -27.85
C GLN A 544 -27.16 29.07 -28.08
N ALA A 545 -27.36 28.61 -29.32
CA ALA A 545 -27.28 27.18 -29.65
C ALA A 545 -25.87 26.61 -29.42
N VAL A 546 -24.83 27.40 -29.69
CA VAL A 546 -23.42 27.06 -29.46
C VAL A 546 -23.10 27.13 -27.98
N THR A 547 -23.58 28.14 -27.25
CA THR A 547 -23.45 28.22 -25.79
C THR A 547 -24.06 26.98 -25.14
N ASP A 548 -25.28 26.61 -25.52
CA ASP A 548 -25.94 25.42 -25.02
C ASP A 548 -25.19 24.13 -25.42
N ALA A 549 -24.62 24.09 -26.63
CA ALA A 549 -23.80 22.95 -27.09
C ALA A 549 -22.49 22.82 -26.31
N VAL A 550 -21.81 23.93 -26.06
CA VAL A 550 -20.57 23.98 -25.26
C VAL A 550 -20.85 23.53 -23.83
N VAL A 551 -21.93 24.02 -23.21
CA VAL A 551 -22.34 23.59 -21.88
C VAL A 551 -22.65 22.09 -21.85
N ARG A 552 -23.36 21.55 -22.86
CA ARG A 552 -23.63 20.11 -22.95
C ARG A 552 -22.36 19.28 -23.10
N LEU A 553 -21.45 19.68 -24.00
CA LEU A 553 -20.17 18.99 -24.21
C LEU A 553 -19.28 19.02 -22.98
N ALA A 554 -19.25 20.16 -22.28
CA ALA A 554 -18.52 20.30 -21.04
C ALA A 554 -19.04 19.37 -19.93
N LYS A 555 -20.37 19.30 -19.77
CA LYS A 555 -21.00 18.36 -18.84
C LYS A 555 -20.60 16.92 -19.17
N HIS A 556 -20.67 16.55 -20.44
CA HIS A 556 -20.32 15.20 -20.88
C HIS A 556 -18.85 14.86 -20.60
N ASN A 557 -17.93 15.79 -20.89
CA ASN A 557 -16.51 15.61 -20.58
C ASN A 557 -16.26 15.48 -19.07
N MET A 558 -16.94 16.25 -18.23
CA MET A 558 -16.80 16.12 -16.77
C MET A 558 -17.26 14.78 -16.23
N VAL A 559 -18.39 14.27 -16.73
CA VAL A 559 -18.88 12.93 -16.38
C VAL A 559 -17.89 11.87 -16.88
N ALA A 560 -17.38 12.01 -18.11
CA ALA A 560 -16.36 11.12 -18.66
C ALA A 560 -15.06 11.10 -17.83
N ASP A 561 -14.60 12.26 -17.37
CA ASP A 561 -13.41 12.39 -16.51
C ASP A 561 -13.58 11.72 -15.14
N HIS A 562 -14.81 11.57 -14.63
CA HIS A 562 -15.08 10.80 -13.41
C HIS A 562 -15.31 9.31 -13.68
N ILE A 563 -15.81 8.95 -14.85
CA ILE A 563 -15.95 7.56 -15.26
C ILE A 563 -14.57 6.92 -15.39
N MET A 564 -13.61 7.57 -16.05
CA MET A 564 -12.28 6.97 -16.30
C MET A 564 -11.57 6.45 -15.03
N PRO A 565 -11.46 7.22 -13.92
CA PRO A 565 -10.89 6.73 -12.67
C PRO A 565 -11.69 5.60 -12.00
N LEU A 566 -12.99 5.49 -12.28
CA LEU A 566 -13.88 4.48 -11.72
C LEU A 566 -13.99 3.21 -12.59
N GLN A 567 -13.42 3.23 -13.80
CA GLN A 567 -13.40 2.06 -14.68
C GLN A 567 -12.53 0.97 -14.09
N GLN A 568 -13.18 -0.10 -13.65
CA GLN A 568 -12.59 -1.35 -13.23
C GLN A 568 -12.87 -2.39 -14.29
N GLY A 569 -11.87 -3.24 -14.58
CA GLY A 569 -12.01 -4.25 -15.60
C GLY A 569 -12.18 -5.62 -14.96
N PHE A 570 -13.32 -6.24 -15.22
CA PHE A 570 -13.66 -7.56 -14.73
C PHE A 570 -13.63 -8.57 -15.86
N ILE A 571 -13.36 -9.82 -15.52
CA ILE A 571 -13.38 -10.90 -16.49
C ILE A 571 -14.26 -12.03 -15.98
N LEU A 572 -15.29 -12.34 -16.75
CA LEU A 572 -16.16 -13.48 -16.57
C LEU A 572 -15.64 -14.68 -17.38
N LEU A 573 -15.54 -15.84 -16.74
CA LEU A 573 -14.95 -17.07 -17.27
C LEU A 573 -15.92 -18.24 -17.11
N GLY A 574 -16.13 -19.03 -18.16
CA GLY A 574 -17.17 -20.05 -18.17
C GLY A 574 -16.70 -21.39 -18.72
N ASN A 575 -17.40 -22.46 -18.33
CA ASN A 575 -17.19 -23.82 -18.87
C ASN A 575 -18.09 -24.15 -20.07
N MET A 576 -19.14 -23.37 -20.35
CA MET A 576 -20.12 -23.69 -21.40
C MET A 576 -19.56 -23.48 -22.82
N ILE A 577 -19.79 -24.47 -23.69
CA ILE A 577 -19.49 -24.39 -25.12
C ILE A 577 -20.68 -23.67 -25.77
N GLY A 578 -20.64 -22.34 -25.82
CA GLY A 578 -21.78 -21.53 -26.32
C GLY A 578 -21.75 -20.03 -25.98
N GLY A 579 -20.78 -19.58 -25.18
CA GLY A 579 -20.70 -18.20 -24.70
C GLY A 579 -21.71 -17.90 -23.57
N PHE A 580 -21.50 -16.78 -22.88
CA PHE A 580 -22.50 -16.20 -21.97
C PHE A 580 -23.65 -15.66 -22.84
N SER A 581 -24.87 -16.16 -22.66
CA SER A 581 -25.98 -15.91 -23.58
C SER A 581 -26.44 -14.46 -23.51
N GLY A 582 -26.28 -13.71 -24.62
CA GLY A 582 -26.68 -12.31 -24.80
C GLY A 582 -28.15 -12.08 -25.13
N GLU A 583 -29.09 -12.88 -24.59
CA GLU A 583 -30.49 -12.46 -24.56
C GLU A 583 -30.76 -11.83 -23.19
N PHE A 584 -30.73 -10.49 -23.20
CA PHE A 584 -30.93 -9.52 -22.12
C PHE A 584 -32.36 -9.58 -21.54
N GLY A 585 -32.85 -10.76 -21.19
CA GLY A 585 -34.15 -10.91 -20.52
C GLY A 585 -34.11 -10.42 -19.08
N ASP A 586 -35.28 -10.10 -18.52
CA ASP A 586 -35.48 -9.78 -17.11
C ASP A 586 -34.65 -10.74 -16.24
N GLY A 587 -33.53 -10.24 -15.68
CA GLY A 587 -32.68 -11.02 -14.78
C GLY A 587 -33.49 -11.54 -13.57
N PRO A 588 -32.89 -12.32 -12.66
CA PRO A 588 -33.60 -13.05 -11.61
C PRO A 588 -34.30 -12.21 -10.50
N GLY A 589 -35.02 -11.14 -10.83
CA GLY A 589 -36.05 -10.55 -9.97
C GLY A 589 -35.56 -9.67 -8.81
N VAL A 590 -34.28 -9.29 -8.78
CA VAL A 590 -33.76 -8.37 -7.77
C VAL A 590 -33.89 -6.92 -8.26
N PRO A 591 -34.43 -5.99 -7.46
CA PRO A 591 -34.41 -4.57 -7.79
C PRO A 591 -32.95 -4.09 -7.84
N LEU A 592 -32.48 -3.81 -9.05
CA LEU A 592 -31.15 -3.28 -9.30
C LEU A 592 -31.16 -1.80 -8.95
N HIS A 593 -30.80 -1.49 -7.70
CA HIS A 593 -30.76 -0.14 -7.20
C HIS A 593 -29.82 0.77 -8.02
N ILE A 594 -28.74 0.25 -8.63
CA ILE A 594 -27.85 1.06 -9.47
C ILE A 594 -27.58 0.43 -10.83
N LEU A 595 -27.41 -0.90 -10.90
CA LEU A 595 -27.17 -1.62 -12.16
C LEU A 595 -28.45 -1.81 -13.00
N ASN A 596 -29.08 -0.74 -13.47
CA ASN A 596 -30.22 -0.88 -14.40
C ASN A 596 -29.79 -1.54 -15.74
N GLU A 597 -30.78 -1.90 -16.56
CA GLU A 597 -30.58 -2.51 -17.89
C GLU A 597 -29.54 -1.75 -18.73
N LYS A 598 -29.62 -0.42 -18.71
CA LYS A 598 -28.69 0.44 -19.46
C LYS A 598 -27.25 0.32 -18.96
N ARG A 599 -27.00 0.35 -17.66
CA ARG A 599 -25.65 0.15 -17.11
C ARG A 599 -25.09 -1.23 -17.42
N TYR A 600 -25.94 -2.25 -17.36
CA TYR A 600 -25.56 -3.60 -17.78
C TYR A 600 -25.15 -3.65 -19.26
N GLU A 601 -25.92 -3.04 -20.16
CA GLU A 601 -25.55 -2.94 -21.58
C GLU A 601 -24.23 -2.20 -21.80
N LEU A 602 -24.05 -1.08 -21.10
CA LEU A 602 -22.82 -0.27 -21.18
C LEU A 602 -21.59 -1.06 -20.69
N ALA A 603 -21.73 -2.02 -19.78
CA ALA A 603 -20.63 -2.84 -19.25
C ALA A 603 -19.89 -3.63 -20.34
N PHE A 604 -20.60 -4.00 -21.42
CA PHE A 604 -20.09 -4.80 -22.53
C PHE A 604 -19.84 -4.01 -23.81
N LEU A 605 -19.95 -2.67 -23.78
CA LEU A 605 -19.74 -1.84 -24.97
C LEU A 605 -18.27 -1.77 -25.42
N VAL A 606 -17.32 -2.08 -24.54
CA VAL A 606 -15.90 -2.09 -24.90
C VAL A 606 -15.57 -3.33 -25.71
N ASP A 607 -15.04 -3.12 -26.92
CA ASP A 607 -14.49 -4.21 -27.72
C ASP A 607 -13.10 -4.60 -27.20
N PHE A 608 -13.00 -5.81 -26.66
CA PHE A 608 -11.74 -6.43 -26.26
C PHE A 608 -11.33 -7.42 -27.36
N PRO A 609 -10.52 -6.99 -28.34
CA PRO A 609 -10.16 -7.84 -29.48
C PRO A 609 -9.39 -9.07 -29.00
N LYS A 610 -9.60 -10.20 -29.68
CA LYS A 610 -8.78 -11.40 -29.45
C LYS A 610 -7.31 -11.06 -29.76
N PRO A 611 -6.41 -11.13 -28.76
CA PRO A 611 -5.02 -10.77 -28.96
C PRO A 611 -4.33 -11.79 -29.89
N LYS A 612 -3.29 -11.36 -30.60
CA LYS A 612 -2.44 -12.29 -31.36
C LYS A 612 -1.84 -13.31 -30.38
N GLU A 613 -1.82 -14.60 -30.77
CA GLU A 613 -1.29 -15.68 -29.93
C GLU A 613 0.08 -15.31 -29.36
N ILE A 614 0.17 -15.27 -28.03
CA ILE A 614 1.43 -15.19 -27.31
C ILE A 614 1.98 -16.60 -27.21
N ASP A 615 3.28 -16.75 -27.48
CA ASP A 615 4.04 -17.99 -27.31
C ASP A 615 3.79 -18.61 -25.91
N GLU A 616 3.15 -19.78 -25.87
CA GLU A 616 2.75 -20.46 -24.63
C GLU A 616 3.94 -20.76 -23.72
N ASP A 617 5.13 -20.99 -24.29
CA ASP A 617 6.37 -21.24 -23.55
C ASP A 617 6.89 -19.99 -22.80
N LYS A 618 6.31 -18.81 -23.09
CA LYS A 618 6.65 -17.53 -22.44
C LYS A 618 5.64 -17.09 -21.39
N LEU A 619 4.57 -17.86 -21.16
CA LEU A 619 3.48 -17.54 -20.24
C LEU A 619 3.60 -18.35 -18.95
N ASN A 620 4.23 -17.75 -17.93
CA ASN A 620 4.28 -18.32 -16.57
C ASN A 620 3.26 -17.67 -15.62
N SER A 621 2.79 -16.47 -15.91
CA SER A 621 1.85 -15.69 -15.10
C SER A 621 1.30 -14.54 -15.93
N ILE A 622 0.14 -13.99 -15.53
CA ILE A 622 -0.39 -12.72 -16.07
C ILE A 622 0.64 -11.60 -15.91
N MET A 623 1.50 -11.70 -14.89
CA MET A 623 2.56 -10.75 -14.64
C MET A 623 3.87 -11.21 -15.29
N ARG A 624 4.42 -10.38 -16.17
CA ARG A 624 5.87 -10.34 -16.43
C ARG A 624 6.63 -10.27 -15.08
N PRO A 625 7.96 -10.48 -15.03
CA PRO A 625 8.77 -9.88 -13.97
C PRO A 625 8.82 -8.35 -14.19
N THR A 626 7.67 -7.68 -14.07
CA THR A 626 7.57 -6.23 -14.02
C THR A 626 7.07 -5.88 -12.64
N PHE A 627 8.04 -5.55 -11.80
CA PHE A 627 7.89 -4.41 -10.91
C PHE A 627 6.96 -3.36 -11.54
N PRO A 628 6.11 -2.68 -10.76
CA PRO A 628 5.28 -1.61 -11.29
C PRO A 628 6.14 -0.73 -12.23
N THR A 629 5.61 -0.40 -13.40
CA THR A 629 6.24 0.51 -14.37
C THR A 629 6.52 1.90 -13.81
N LEU A 630 6.15 2.16 -12.55
CA LEU A 630 6.65 3.25 -11.75
C LEU A 630 8.18 3.29 -11.85
N PRO A 631 8.77 4.40 -12.31
CA PRO A 631 10.20 4.60 -12.27
C PRO A 631 10.71 4.23 -10.88
N LEU A 632 11.87 3.57 -10.82
CA LEU A 632 12.53 3.17 -9.57
C LEU A 632 12.70 4.32 -8.56
N TRP A 633 12.59 5.56 -9.04
CA TRP A 633 12.74 6.81 -8.33
C TRP A 633 11.42 7.55 -8.07
N GLN A 634 10.28 6.87 -8.18
CA GLN A 634 8.97 7.44 -7.84
C GLN A 634 8.62 7.07 -6.39
N PRO A 635 8.45 8.06 -5.49
CA PRO A 635 7.89 7.81 -4.18
C PRO A 635 6.43 7.35 -4.32
N ARG A 636 5.99 6.51 -3.40
CA ARG A 636 4.60 6.08 -3.30
C ARG A 636 3.76 7.19 -2.68
N THR A 637 2.66 7.55 -3.30
CA THR A 637 1.63 8.44 -2.76
C THR A 637 0.36 7.65 -2.48
N ALA A 638 -0.54 8.17 -1.64
CA ALA A 638 -1.81 7.52 -1.35
C ALA A 638 -2.77 7.49 -2.56
N PHE A 639 -2.64 8.47 -3.46
CA PHE A 639 -3.44 8.65 -4.67
C PHE A 639 -2.54 8.65 -5.91
#